data_AF-A0A7I4YT11-F1
#
_entry.id   AF-A0A7I4YT11-F1
#
_cell.length_a   1.000
_cell.length_b   1.000
_cell.length_c   1.000
_cell.angle_alpha   90.00
_cell.angle_beta   90.00
_cell.angle_gamma   90.00
#
_symmetry.space_group_name_H-M   'P 1'
#
loop_
_entity.id
_entity.type
_entity.pdbx_description
1 polymer ?
#
loop_
_entity_poly.entity_id
_entity_poly.type
_entity_poly.pdbx_seq_one_letter_code
_entity_poly.pdbx_strand_id
1 'polypeptide(L)'
;MLIPIVIACLALLKPSYVAASPCPSDNGMTDEVRAAFVDQHNYYRSLIASGNAKNKNGGFAPKAARMLKVSYDCDVEVNAMEWLKTCTFGNNNVANRNQWGTNVHTLSLTSNNTEAAAESVKAWFNELYTIGVPQNNVFTPQLYQQGLGEYAQLAWQSSNKIGCAVTTCSNSYTAVACEYNPGGDAVFTTIYDIGDPCTTDEDCQCAGCVCSKDEALCIPPSTKVTTHKPTTTTVRTTTKPTTTTTTTTTEPTTTTEKPEFIVCPSDNGMTDEVRWMFVNTHNKLRSRTAQGKSKNAPRFGGFAPKAARMLKVSYDCAMEANMMKWAKQCHFYHPPPAYRNYWGQNIYMIGDPYYNFTWPSIAETAVISWWQELQVFGVPENNIVVAPDEHKTGHYMQVVWQWTYKIGCAINYCTKNKPWPWTIAGCNYYPSGDNAYWVVYEMGDPCTTDADCKCADCICSKDEALCIPPQYVPLPPTTTSTTTPKPTTTTTVPPLNAGSCPGLNNGMTDEVRKTFVDKHNEYRSLIAKGQAKDKVGQFAPKAARMLKVNYDCAVEENAMEWAKSCTFGLNTAAMLKRWGNNMQMLSPKTNNKTEAAIASVDAWFGQLQKNSVPEKNVFTMDNYMTLSKYSQLAWQSSSRIGCVVVPCWNSWTVVVCEYNPGGDLPGEVIYDEGDPCTKDADCQCSGCICSRDEALCIAP
;
A
#
# COMPACT_ATOMS: atom_id res chain seq x y z
N MET A 1 -13.95 -34.52 59.81
CA MET A 1 -14.18 -33.88 58.49
C MET A 1 -12.81 -33.56 57.93
N LEU A 2 -12.29 -34.45 57.08
CA LEU A 2 -10.94 -34.40 56.51
C LEU A 2 -11.02 -33.63 55.18
N ILE A 3 -10.18 -32.61 55.02
CA ILE A 3 -10.00 -31.85 53.77
C ILE A 3 -8.85 -32.52 53.01
N PRO A 4 -9.03 -32.99 51.77
CA PRO A 4 -7.95 -33.60 51.02
C PRO A 4 -7.08 -32.52 50.35
N ILE A 5 -5.79 -32.58 50.65
CA ILE A 5 -4.72 -31.87 49.93
C ILE A 5 -4.50 -32.63 48.61
N VAL A 6 -4.79 -32.00 47.48
CA VAL A 6 -4.42 -32.52 46.16
C VAL A 6 -3.02 -32.00 45.82
N ILE A 7 -2.04 -32.88 45.94
CA ILE A 7 -0.68 -32.70 45.45
C ILE A 7 -0.71 -32.90 43.93
N ALA A 8 -0.52 -31.84 43.16
CA ALA A 8 -0.32 -31.94 41.72
C ALA A 8 1.14 -32.37 41.46
N CYS A 9 1.33 -33.61 41.00
CA CYS A 9 2.61 -34.10 40.49
C CYS A 9 2.97 -33.34 39.20
N LEU A 10 4.06 -32.58 39.24
CA LEU A 10 4.78 -32.13 38.05
C LEU A 10 5.41 -33.35 37.36
N ALA A 11 4.76 -33.84 36.30
CA ALA A 11 5.37 -34.77 35.39
C ALA A 11 6.38 -34.01 34.50
N LEU A 12 7.67 -34.19 34.79
CA LEU A 12 8.78 -33.77 33.92
C LEU A 12 8.74 -34.60 32.63
N LEU A 13 8.07 -34.10 31.59
CA LEU A 13 8.25 -34.60 30.23
C LEU A 13 9.63 -34.19 29.74
N LYS A 14 10.55 -35.15 29.63
CA LYS A 14 11.83 -34.95 28.93
C LYS A 14 11.53 -34.67 27.45
N PRO A 15 12.05 -33.59 26.85
CA PRO A 15 11.94 -33.40 25.42
C PRO A 15 12.75 -34.51 24.72
N SER A 16 12.09 -35.24 23.83
CA SER A 16 12.77 -36.10 22.86
C SER A 16 13.50 -35.21 21.87
N TYR A 17 14.78 -34.93 22.13
CA TYR A 17 15.67 -34.25 21.19
C TYR A 17 15.89 -35.13 19.96
N VAL A 18 15.22 -34.81 18.86
CA VAL A 18 15.66 -35.22 17.53
C VAL A 18 16.72 -34.21 17.11
N ALA A 19 17.96 -34.65 16.97
CA ALA A 19 19.10 -33.82 16.63
C ALA A 19 18.92 -33.16 15.24
N ALA A 20 18.54 -31.87 15.24
CA ALA A 20 18.78 -31.00 14.10
C ALA A 20 20.28 -30.67 14.06
N SER A 21 20.86 -30.54 12.87
CA SER A 21 22.26 -30.13 12.71
C SER A 21 22.49 -28.82 13.49
N PRO A 22 23.32 -28.81 14.55
CA PRO A 22 23.42 -27.66 15.44
C PRO A 22 24.02 -26.49 14.66
N CYS A 23 23.42 -25.30 14.83
CA CYS A 23 24.03 -24.08 14.31
C CYS A 23 25.45 -23.92 14.88
N PRO A 24 26.36 -23.21 14.18
CA PRO A 24 27.72 -22.99 14.66
C PRO A 24 27.74 -22.51 16.13
N SER A 25 28.45 -23.22 17.01
CA SER A 25 28.50 -22.91 18.45
C SER A 25 29.72 -22.07 18.84
N ASP A 26 30.54 -21.67 17.87
CA ASP A 26 31.77 -20.88 18.05
C ASP A 26 31.51 -19.38 18.26
N ASN A 27 30.25 -18.95 18.16
CA ASN A 27 29.82 -17.56 18.28
C ASN A 27 29.25 -17.18 19.66
N GLY A 28 29.20 -18.11 20.62
CA GLY A 28 28.65 -17.87 21.96
C GLY A 28 27.13 -18.12 22.10
N MET A 29 26.46 -18.53 21.02
CA MET A 29 25.07 -19.01 21.04
C MET A 29 25.04 -20.51 21.33
N THR A 30 24.39 -20.89 22.43
CA THR A 30 24.13 -22.30 22.79
C THR A 30 22.71 -22.69 22.39
N ASP A 31 22.44 -23.98 22.28
CA ASP A 31 21.08 -24.47 21.99
C ASP A 31 20.06 -24.06 23.07
N GLU A 32 20.51 -23.87 24.31
CA GLU A 32 19.69 -23.32 25.39
C GLU A 32 19.26 -21.88 25.12
N VAL A 33 20.19 -21.02 24.66
CA VAL A 33 19.89 -19.62 24.31
C VAL A 33 18.97 -19.56 23.09
N ARG A 34 19.21 -20.42 22.08
CA ARG A 34 18.35 -20.53 20.89
C ARG A 34 16.93 -20.96 21.27
N ALA A 35 16.81 -21.97 22.13
CA ALA A 35 15.53 -22.42 22.66
C ALA A 35 14.81 -21.28 23.41
N ALA A 36 15.52 -20.52 24.25
CA ALA A 36 14.93 -19.38 24.95
C ALA A 36 14.34 -18.33 23.99
N PHE A 37 15.01 -18.01 22.88
CA PHE A 37 14.43 -17.14 21.86
C PHE A 37 13.18 -17.73 21.23
N VAL A 38 13.23 -18.97 20.73
CA VAL A 38 12.10 -19.61 20.04
C VAL A 38 10.89 -19.76 20.96
N ASP A 39 11.10 -20.26 22.18
CA ASP A 39 10.05 -20.52 23.14
C ASP A 39 9.38 -19.21 23.56
N GLN A 40 10.17 -18.16 23.81
CA GLN A 40 9.63 -16.87 24.23
C GLN A 40 8.86 -16.15 23.11
N HIS A 41 9.32 -16.22 21.85
CA HIS A 41 8.57 -15.70 20.71
C HIS A 41 7.24 -16.45 20.53
N ASN A 42 7.28 -17.78 20.51
CA ASN A 42 6.08 -18.59 20.29
C ASN A 42 5.08 -18.47 21.46
N TYR A 43 5.55 -18.31 22.69
CA TYR A 43 4.70 -17.99 23.84
C TYR A 43 3.92 -16.68 23.61
N TYR A 44 4.58 -15.59 23.23
CA TYR A 44 3.89 -14.32 23.01
C TYR A 44 3.01 -14.33 21.76
N ARG A 45 3.45 -14.97 20.68
CA ARG A 45 2.63 -15.14 19.47
C ARG A 45 1.35 -15.93 19.78
N SER A 46 1.44 -17.00 20.59
CA SER A 46 0.29 -17.76 21.07
C SER A 46 -0.64 -16.92 21.95
N LEU A 47 -0.07 -16.15 22.88
CA LEU A 47 -0.82 -15.24 23.75
C LEU A 47 -1.59 -14.17 22.96
N ILE A 48 -0.98 -13.62 21.91
CA ILE A 48 -1.61 -12.68 20.98
C ILE A 48 -2.70 -13.39 20.17
N ALA A 49 -2.36 -14.51 19.52
CA ALA A 49 -3.27 -15.21 18.62
C ALA A 49 -4.57 -15.65 19.31
N SER A 50 -4.45 -16.16 20.54
CA SER A 50 -5.60 -16.56 21.37
C SER A 50 -6.44 -15.40 21.91
N GLY A 51 -6.02 -14.14 21.71
CA GLY A 51 -6.71 -12.94 22.19
C GLY A 51 -6.54 -12.69 23.69
N ASN A 52 -5.45 -13.19 24.28
CA ASN A 52 -5.17 -13.08 25.72
C ASN A 52 -4.07 -12.05 26.05
N ALA A 53 -3.44 -11.45 25.04
CA ALA A 53 -2.43 -10.41 25.21
C ALA A 53 -3.09 -9.06 25.54
N LYS A 54 -2.89 -8.54 26.76
CA LYS A 54 -3.51 -7.25 27.16
C LYS A 54 -2.94 -6.11 26.31
N ASN A 55 -3.81 -5.19 25.93
CA ASN A 55 -3.48 -4.06 25.09
C ASN A 55 -3.60 -2.76 25.91
N LYS A 56 -2.62 -1.86 25.78
CA LYS A 56 -2.69 -0.54 26.44
C LYS A 56 -3.98 0.21 26.13
N ASN A 57 -4.50 0.07 24.91
CA ASN A 57 -5.70 0.75 24.45
C ASN A 57 -7.00 0.22 25.09
N GLY A 58 -6.90 -0.73 26.03
CA GLY A 58 -8.02 -1.38 26.71
C GLY A 58 -8.34 -2.75 26.10
N GLY A 59 -8.75 -3.68 26.97
CA GLY A 59 -9.03 -5.06 26.57
C GLY A 59 -7.77 -5.83 26.15
N PHE A 60 -7.92 -6.66 25.12
CA PHE A 60 -6.86 -7.49 24.57
C PHE A 60 -6.55 -7.07 23.12
N ALA A 61 -5.36 -7.42 22.63
CA ALA A 61 -5.05 -7.38 21.21
C ALA A 61 -6.03 -8.29 20.46
N PRO A 62 -6.45 -7.95 19.23
CA PRO A 62 -7.38 -8.78 18.48
C PRO A 62 -6.81 -10.18 18.27
N LYS A 63 -7.67 -11.21 18.22
CA LYS A 63 -7.24 -12.58 17.92
C LYS A 63 -6.63 -12.65 16.52
N ALA A 64 -5.66 -13.53 16.35
CA ALA A 64 -5.03 -13.76 15.05
C ALA A 64 -5.60 -15.03 14.41
N ALA A 65 -6.05 -14.92 13.15
CA ALA A 65 -6.66 -16.04 12.45
C ALA A 65 -5.65 -17.16 12.13
N ARG A 66 -4.40 -16.78 11.82
CA ARG A 66 -3.42 -17.67 11.17
C ARG A 66 -1.97 -17.31 11.51
N MET A 67 -1.70 -16.96 12.77
CA MET A 67 -0.36 -16.61 13.23
C MET A 67 0.61 -17.78 13.05
N LEU A 68 1.71 -17.61 12.29
CA LEU A 68 2.67 -18.68 12.08
C LEU A 68 3.54 -18.93 13.33
N LYS A 69 3.85 -20.18 13.62
CA LYS A 69 4.86 -20.56 14.63
C LYS A 69 6.25 -20.28 14.07
N VAL A 70 7.12 -19.62 14.85
CA VAL A 70 8.52 -19.39 14.44
C VAL A 70 9.38 -20.61 14.72
N SER A 71 10.33 -20.85 13.82
CA SER A 71 11.40 -21.86 13.93
C SER A 71 12.77 -21.19 13.86
N TYR A 72 13.81 -21.87 14.32
CA TYR A 72 15.15 -21.30 14.34
C TYR A 72 15.89 -21.55 13.01
N ASP A 73 16.56 -20.54 12.48
CA ASP A 73 17.33 -20.62 11.24
C ASP A 73 18.79 -20.17 11.48
N CYS A 74 19.73 -21.08 11.25
CA CYS A 74 21.14 -20.84 11.53
C CYS A 74 21.77 -19.78 10.64
N ASP A 75 21.33 -19.65 9.38
CA ASP A 75 21.89 -18.66 8.46
C ASP A 75 21.46 -17.24 8.88
N VAL A 76 20.24 -17.12 9.43
CA VAL A 76 19.73 -15.88 10.02
C VAL A 76 20.51 -15.53 11.30
N GLU A 77 20.85 -16.51 12.14
CA GLU A 77 21.69 -16.28 13.34
C GLU A 77 23.09 -15.77 12.96
N VAL A 78 23.74 -16.43 11.99
CA VAL A 78 25.09 -16.05 11.58
C VAL A 78 25.12 -14.59 11.10
N ASN A 79 24.14 -14.19 10.28
CA ASN A 79 24.04 -12.80 9.82
C ASN A 79 23.81 -11.81 10.96
N ALA A 80 22.84 -12.10 11.85
CA ALA A 80 22.56 -11.27 13.01
C ALA A 80 23.80 -11.09 13.91
N MET A 81 24.56 -12.17 14.13
CA MET A 81 25.77 -12.18 14.95
C MET A 81 26.93 -11.41 14.31
N GLU A 82 27.14 -11.56 13.01
CA GLU A 82 28.19 -10.80 12.28
C GLU A 82 27.98 -9.29 12.44
N TRP A 83 26.74 -8.83 12.28
CA TRP A 83 26.40 -7.43 12.51
C TRP A 83 26.54 -7.04 13.99
N LEU A 84 25.95 -7.83 14.91
CA LEU A 84 25.89 -7.46 16.33
C LEU A 84 27.29 -7.33 16.95
N LYS A 85 28.26 -8.13 16.52
CA LYS A 85 29.68 -8.05 16.93
C LYS A 85 30.34 -6.71 16.62
N THR A 86 29.81 -5.92 15.69
CA THR A 86 30.33 -4.58 15.39
C THR A 86 30.00 -3.56 16.48
N CYS A 87 29.00 -3.82 17.32
CA CYS A 87 28.54 -2.91 18.37
C CYS A 87 28.19 -1.50 17.85
N THR A 88 27.71 -1.40 16.60
CA THR A 88 27.29 -0.14 15.97
C THR A 88 25.77 -0.11 15.77
N PHE A 89 25.04 0.46 16.73
CA PHE A 89 23.58 0.53 16.69
C PHE A 89 23.07 1.52 15.62
N GLY A 90 21.98 1.16 14.93
CA GLY A 90 21.33 2.00 13.91
C GLY A 90 21.90 1.89 12.49
N ASN A 91 22.96 1.10 12.27
CA ASN A 91 23.66 0.99 10.98
C ASN A 91 23.47 -0.35 10.22
N ASN A 92 22.53 -1.22 10.63
CA ASN A 92 22.22 -2.42 9.85
C ASN A 92 21.26 -2.10 8.70
N ASN A 93 21.80 -1.58 7.60
CA ASN A 93 21.04 -1.34 6.38
C ASN A 93 20.26 -2.63 6.00
N VAL A 94 18.99 -2.49 5.63
CA VAL A 94 18.10 -3.60 5.22
C VAL A 94 18.74 -4.50 4.14
N ALA A 95 19.55 -3.91 3.26
CA ALA A 95 20.31 -4.63 2.24
C ALA A 95 21.41 -5.55 2.80
N ASN A 96 21.97 -5.26 3.98
CA ASN A 96 23.02 -6.06 4.63
C ASN A 96 22.47 -7.25 5.42
N ARG A 97 21.15 -7.35 5.54
CA ARG A 97 20.44 -8.38 6.31
C ARG A 97 19.44 -9.15 5.44
N ASN A 98 19.75 -9.33 4.15
CA ASN A 98 18.94 -10.07 3.18
C ASN A 98 17.45 -9.66 3.17
N GLN A 99 17.16 -8.38 3.45
CA GLN A 99 15.80 -7.84 3.58
C GLN A 99 14.96 -8.45 4.72
N TRP A 100 15.58 -9.18 5.66
CA TRP A 100 14.93 -9.70 6.86
C TRP A 100 14.51 -8.57 7.79
N GLY A 101 13.65 -8.88 8.75
CA GLY A 101 13.27 -8.00 9.87
C GLY A 101 14.37 -7.93 10.93
N THR A 102 14.33 -6.96 11.85
CA THR A 102 15.32 -6.83 12.92
C THR A 102 14.69 -6.23 14.16
N ASN A 103 14.92 -6.87 15.31
CA ASN A 103 14.79 -6.25 16.61
C ASN A 103 16.14 -6.21 17.32
N VAL A 104 16.34 -5.21 18.18
CA VAL A 104 17.59 -4.99 18.90
C VAL A 104 17.26 -4.62 20.34
N HIS A 105 18.05 -5.06 21.29
CA HIS A 105 17.92 -4.64 22.68
C HIS A 105 19.30 -4.51 23.34
N THR A 106 19.38 -3.67 24.37
CA THR A 106 20.59 -3.51 25.18
C THR A 106 20.26 -3.67 26.65
N LEU A 107 21.09 -4.45 27.35
CA LEU A 107 20.96 -4.74 28.77
C LEU A 107 22.23 -4.31 29.52
N SER A 108 22.10 -4.10 30.83
CA SER A 108 23.28 -4.03 31.69
C SER A 108 24.12 -5.30 31.53
N LEU A 109 25.44 -5.17 31.69
CA LEU A 109 26.37 -6.28 31.48
C LEU A 109 25.94 -7.52 32.28
N THR A 110 25.66 -8.62 31.56
CA THR A 110 25.28 -9.91 32.12
C THR A 110 26.06 -11.04 31.45
N SER A 111 26.38 -12.08 32.21
CA SER A 111 26.96 -13.33 31.70
C SER A 111 25.91 -14.40 31.39
N ASN A 112 24.63 -14.12 31.66
CA ASN A 112 23.53 -15.06 31.44
C ASN A 112 22.82 -14.75 30.11
N ASN A 113 23.31 -15.36 29.02
CA ASN A 113 22.75 -15.14 27.69
C ASN A 113 21.31 -15.69 27.55
N THR A 114 20.95 -16.74 28.29
CA THR A 114 19.58 -17.30 28.29
C THR A 114 18.59 -16.31 28.87
N GLU A 115 18.94 -15.66 29.98
CA GLU A 115 18.14 -14.60 30.60
C GLU A 115 18.09 -13.35 29.71
N ALA A 116 19.24 -12.92 29.16
CA ALA A 116 19.29 -11.80 28.23
C ALA A 116 18.37 -12.00 27.01
N ALA A 117 18.29 -13.23 26.48
CA ALA A 117 17.39 -13.60 25.40
C ALA A 117 15.92 -13.43 25.81
N ALA A 118 15.51 -14.03 26.93
CA ALA A 118 14.14 -13.97 27.42
C ALA A 118 13.70 -12.53 27.78
N GLU A 119 14.58 -11.76 28.41
CA GLU A 119 14.32 -10.35 28.75
C GLU A 119 14.16 -9.48 27.51
N SER A 120 14.98 -9.67 26.47
CA SER A 120 14.90 -8.90 25.24
C SER A 120 13.59 -9.14 24.48
N VAL A 121 13.20 -10.40 24.32
CA VAL A 121 11.93 -10.75 23.66
C VAL A 121 10.73 -10.22 24.47
N LYS A 122 10.82 -10.26 25.81
CA LYS A 122 9.83 -9.64 26.68
C LYS A 122 9.78 -8.12 26.51
N ALA A 123 10.92 -7.45 26.38
CA ALA A 123 10.97 -6.01 26.17
C ALA A 123 10.28 -5.62 24.84
N TRP A 124 10.59 -6.33 23.75
CA TRP A 124 9.95 -6.15 22.44
C TRP A 124 8.44 -6.33 22.52
N PHE A 125 7.96 -7.40 23.16
CA PHE A 125 6.53 -7.63 23.36
C PHE A 125 5.86 -6.55 24.25
N ASN A 126 6.59 -6.00 25.22
CA ASN A 126 6.05 -5.05 26.20
C ASN A 126 5.62 -3.71 25.56
N GLU A 127 6.06 -3.42 24.33
CA GLU A 127 5.55 -2.30 23.53
C GLU A 127 4.02 -2.36 23.35
N LEU A 128 3.41 -3.55 23.30
CA LEU A 128 1.95 -3.70 23.30
C LEU A 128 1.29 -3.15 24.57
N TYR A 129 1.96 -3.27 25.72
CA TYR A 129 1.46 -2.79 27.01
C TYR A 129 1.73 -1.30 27.22
N THR A 130 2.79 -0.77 26.60
CA THR A 130 3.25 0.62 26.82
C THR A 130 2.84 1.57 25.70
N ILE A 131 2.56 1.08 24.49
CA ILE A 131 2.14 1.86 23.33
C ILE A 131 0.74 1.43 22.89
N GLY A 132 0.52 0.12 22.74
CA GLY A 132 -0.77 -0.45 22.35
C GLY A 132 -0.98 -0.48 20.84
N VAL A 133 -1.87 -1.37 20.41
CA VAL A 133 -2.30 -1.48 19.00
C VAL A 133 -3.77 -1.13 18.82
N PRO A 134 -4.17 -0.55 17.68
CA PRO A 134 -5.58 -0.34 17.39
C PRO A 134 -6.29 -1.69 17.15
N GLN A 135 -7.62 -1.74 17.35
CA GLN A 135 -8.39 -2.97 17.20
C GLN A 135 -8.48 -3.46 15.74
N ASN A 136 -8.20 -2.60 14.75
CA ASN A 136 -8.04 -3.00 13.35
C ASN A 136 -6.63 -3.58 13.05
N ASN A 137 -5.75 -3.64 14.05
CA ASN A 137 -4.41 -4.23 13.98
C ASN A 137 -3.49 -3.66 12.88
N VAL A 138 -3.78 -2.46 12.36
CA VAL A 138 -2.97 -1.82 11.32
C VAL A 138 -1.71 -1.22 11.95
N PHE A 139 -0.54 -1.63 11.46
CA PHE A 139 0.75 -1.05 11.81
C PHE A 139 0.96 0.24 11.04
N THR A 140 0.86 1.37 11.72
CA THR A 140 0.95 2.67 11.09
C THR A 140 2.34 3.29 11.28
N PRO A 141 2.75 4.27 10.45
CA PRO A 141 3.99 5.00 10.68
C PRO A 141 4.06 5.66 12.07
N GLN A 142 2.92 5.99 12.66
CA GLN A 142 2.84 6.60 13.99
C GLN A 142 3.17 5.58 15.08
N LEU A 143 2.69 4.34 14.95
CA LEU A 143 3.06 3.26 15.86
C LEU A 143 4.55 2.94 15.73
N TYR A 144 5.08 2.89 14.51
CA TYR A 144 6.51 2.75 14.27
C TYR A 144 7.32 3.89 14.94
N GLN A 145 6.90 5.15 14.78
CA GLN A 145 7.55 6.31 15.42
C GLN A 145 7.44 6.33 16.95
N GLN A 146 6.39 5.74 17.51
CA GLN A 146 6.24 5.57 18.95
C GLN A 146 7.14 4.46 19.51
N GLY A 147 7.84 3.73 18.63
CA GLY A 147 8.67 2.59 18.98
C GLY A 147 7.83 1.35 19.20
N LEU A 148 6.82 1.07 18.36
CA LEU A 148 6.08 -0.20 18.35
C LEU A 148 6.66 -1.19 17.30
N GLY A 149 7.83 -0.89 16.74
CA GLY A 149 8.44 -1.73 15.70
C GLY A 149 8.80 -3.12 16.22
N GLU A 150 9.31 -3.21 17.45
CA GLU A 150 9.84 -4.49 17.95
C GLU A 150 8.69 -5.47 18.25
N TYR A 151 7.57 -4.98 18.78
CA TYR A 151 6.33 -5.76 18.92
C TYR A 151 5.75 -6.11 17.56
N ALA A 152 5.66 -5.17 16.63
CA ALA A 152 5.08 -5.42 15.31
C ALA A 152 5.84 -6.55 14.60
N GLN A 153 7.17 -6.55 14.68
CA GLN A 153 7.99 -7.58 14.08
C GLN A 153 7.85 -8.93 14.77
N LEU A 154 7.86 -8.93 16.11
CA LEU A 154 7.66 -10.15 16.92
C LEU A 154 6.30 -10.79 16.63
N ALA A 155 5.26 -9.97 16.47
CA ALA A 155 3.88 -10.38 16.22
C ALA A 155 3.55 -10.54 14.73
N TRP A 156 4.50 -10.32 13.82
CA TRP A 156 4.23 -10.30 12.39
C TRP A 156 3.79 -11.68 11.89
N GLN A 157 2.61 -11.76 11.26
CA GLN A 157 1.97 -13.04 10.93
C GLN A 157 2.87 -14.00 10.15
N SER A 158 3.54 -13.49 9.12
CA SER A 158 4.29 -14.30 8.15
C SER A 158 5.72 -14.62 8.57
N SER A 159 6.29 -13.91 9.55
CA SER A 159 7.63 -14.22 10.06
C SER A 159 7.60 -15.57 10.77
N ASN A 160 8.28 -16.56 10.21
CA ASN A 160 8.23 -17.96 10.67
C ASN A 160 9.62 -18.57 10.87
N LYS A 161 10.68 -17.79 10.61
CA LYS A 161 12.06 -18.12 10.91
C LYS A 161 12.71 -16.97 11.65
N ILE A 162 13.44 -17.28 12.71
CA ILE A 162 14.25 -16.32 13.46
C ILE A 162 15.68 -16.83 13.60
N GLY A 163 16.61 -15.90 13.64
CA GLY A 163 17.99 -16.15 14.04
C GLY A 163 18.47 -15.00 14.90
N CYS A 164 19.03 -15.31 16.06
CA CYS A 164 19.28 -14.33 17.10
C CYS A 164 20.72 -14.39 17.60
N ALA A 165 21.20 -13.30 18.16
CA ALA A 165 22.55 -13.15 18.64
C ALA A 165 22.59 -12.41 19.98
N VAL A 166 23.53 -12.82 20.84
CA VAL A 166 23.86 -12.12 22.09
C VAL A 166 25.37 -11.88 22.09
N THR A 167 25.80 -10.64 22.31
CA THR A 167 27.23 -10.30 22.41
C THR A 167 27.49 -9.26 23.47
N THR A 168 28.70 -9.28 24.02
CA THR A 168 29.18 -8.26 24.96
C THR A 168 29.92 -7.18 24.18
N CYS A 169 29.46 -5.94 24.30
CA CYS A 169 30.10 -4.79 23.66
C CYS A 169 31.02 -4.04 24.64
N SER A 170 32.26 -3.77 24.21
CA SER A 170 33.34 -3.04 24.90
C SER A 170 33.07 -2.76 26.40
N ASN A 171 33.12 -3.84 27.20
CA ASN A 171 33.00 -3.91 28.67
C ASN A 171 31.85 -3.17 29.37
N SER A 172 30.81 -2.71 28.67
CA SER A 172 29.84 -1.78 29.28
C SER A 172 28.36 -2.20 29.18
N TYR A 173 27.99 -3.15 28.31
CA TYR A 173 26.62 -3.65 28.18
C TYR A 173 26.55 -4.97 27.38
N THR A 174 25.45 -5.70 27.52
CA THR A 174 25.11 -6.87 26.70
C THR A 174 24.14 -6.43 25.60
N ALA A 175 24.46 -6.71 24.34
CA ALA A 175 23.61 -6.43 23.19
C ALA A 175 22.93 -7.70 22.71
N VAL A 176 21.66 -7.58 22.32
CA VAL A 176 20.84 -8.67 21.81
C VAL A 176 20.19 -8.24 20.50
N ALA A 177 20.14 -9.12 19.51
CA ALA A 177 19.36 -8.89 18.29
C ALA A 177 18.72 -10.17 17.78
N CYS A 178 17.57 -10.04 17.12
CA CYS A 178 16.99 -11.09 16.30
C CYS A 178 16.72 -10.54 14.91
N GLU A 179 16.99 -11.35 13.89
CA GLU A 179 16.53 -11.13 12.53
C GLU A 179 15.38 -12.09 12.18
N TYR A 180 14.46 -11.63 11.33
CA TYR A 180 13.19 -12.32 11.06
C TYR A 180 13.01 -12.58 9.57
N ASN A 181 12.73 -13.82 9.19
CA ASN A 181 12.57 -14.24 7.82
C ASN A 181 11.18 -14.90 7.61
N PRO A 182 10.33 -14.37 6.71
CA PRO A 182 10.42 -13.05 6.08
C PRO A 182 10.36 -11.90 7.11
N GLY A 183 10.86 -10.73 6.71
CA GLY A 183 10.77 -9.51 7.52
C GLY A 183 9.35 -8.95 7.57
N GLY A 184 9.06 -8.22 8.65
CA GLY A 184 7.77 -7.58 8.91
C GLY A 184 7.84 -6.06 8.88
N ASP A 185 7.05 -5.42 9.74
CA ASP A 185 7.02 -3.97 9.99
C ASP A 185 6.66 -3.10 8.78
N ALA A 186 5.95 -3.68 7.82
CA ALA A 186 5.41 -2.92 6.71
C ALA A 186 4.36 -1.93 7.23
N VAL A 187 4.71 -0.65 7.26
CA VAL A 187 3.75 0.39 7.63
C VAL A 187 2.59 0.44 6.63
N PHE A 188 1.40 0.78 7.11
CA PHE A 188 0.11 0.80 6.41
C PHE A 188 -0.54 -0.57 6.16
N THR A 189 0.02 -1.67 6.69
CA THR A 189 -0.60 -3.00 6.62
C THR A 189 -0.98 -3.51 8.02
N THR A 190 -1.74 -4.60 8.11
CA THR A 190 -2.03 -5.25 9.39
C THR A 190 -0.85 -6.09 9.88
N ILE A 191 -0.56 -6.06 11.19
CA ILE A 191 0.52 -6.87 11.81
C ILE A 191 0.23 -8.38 11.61
N TYR A 192 -1.03 -8.76 11.75
CA TYR A 192 -1.59 -10.07 11.45
C TYR A 192 -3.06 -9.97 11.07
N ASP A 193 -3.58 -10.99 10.38
CA ASP A 193 -4.99 -11.07 10.02
C ASP A 193 -5.84 -11.32 11.26
N ILE A 194 -6.84 -10.46 11.47
CA ILE A 194 -7.78 -10.58 12.58
C ILE A 194 -8.78 -11.70 12.29
N GLY A 195 -8.97 -12.61 13.24
CA GLY A 195 -9.99 -13.65 13.17
C GLY A 195 -9.86 -14.68 14.28
N ASP A 196 -10.76 -15.66 14.32
CA ASP A 196 -10.66 -16.75 15.30
C ASP A 196 -9.45 -17.64 15.00
N PRO A 197 -8.74 -18.14 16.04
CA PRO A 197 -7.55 -18.94 15.84
C PRO A 197 -7.85 -20.24 15.11
N CYS A 198 -6.82 -20.80 14.47
CA CYS A 198 -6.96 -22.05 13.73
C CYS A 198 -7.53 -23.17 14.62
N THR A 199 -8.45 -23.95 14.06
CA THR A 199 -9.01 -25.17 14.66
C THR A 199 -8.85 -26.40 13.77
N THR A 200 -8.52 -26.17 12.49
CA THR A 200 -8.22 -27.14 11.45
C THR A 200 -6.97 -26.68 10.67
N ASP A 201 -6.34 -27.58 9.93
CA ASP A 201 -5.15 -27.26 9.15
C ASP A 201 -5.49 -26.27 8.01
N GLU A 202 -6.70 -26.36 7.47
CA GLU A 202 -7.23 -25.48 6.43
C GLU A 202 -7.35 -24.02 6.90
N ASP A 203 -7.63 -23.78 8.18
CA ASP A 203 -7.75 -22.43 8.74
C ASP A 203 -6.46 -21.62 8.59
N CYS A 204 -5.31 -22.28 8.48
CA CYS A 204 -4.01 -21.63 8.33
C CYS A 204 -3.81 -20.95 6.98
N GLN A 205 -4.51 -21.38 5.92
CA GLN A 205 -4.39 -20.86 4.54
C GLN A 205 -2.93 -20.78 4.05
N CYS A 206 -2.11 -21.76 4.41
CA CYS A 206 -0.76 -21.94 3.85
C CYS A 206 -0.51 -23.41 3.49
N ALA A 207 0.20 -23.64 2.38
CA ALA A 207 0.42 -24.98 1.84
C ALA A 207 1.25 -25.84 2.81
N GLY A 208 0.69 -26.98 3.22
CA GLY A 208 1.36 -27.93 4.11
C GLY A 208 1.48 -27.49 5.58
N CYS A 209 0.76 -26.43 5.98
CA CYS A 209 0.72 -26.00 7.37
C CYS A 209 -0.20 -26.87 8.23
N VAL A 210 0.17 -27.06 9.50
CA VAL A 210 -0.61 -27.80 10.49
C VAL A 210 -1.05 -26.87 11.60
N CYS A 211 -2.30 -26.95 12.04
CA CYS A 211 -2.79 -26.13 13.14
C CYS A 211 -2.44 -26.75 14.51
N SER A 212 -1.71 -25.99 15.32
CA SER A 212 -1.52 -26.24 16.75
C SER A 212 -2.66 -25.62 17.53
N LYS A 213 -3.73 -26.40 17.77
CA LYS A 213 -4.95 -25.90 18.43
C LYS A 213 -4.69 -25.36 19.84
N ASP A 214 -3.84 -26.05 20.59
CA ASP A 214 -3.51 -25.67 21.98
C ASP A 214 -2.71 -24.37 22.04
N GLU A 215 -1.91 -24.09 21.02
CA GLU A 215 -1.09 -22.87 20.95
C GLU A 215 -1.76 -21.75 20.14
N ALA A 216 -2.86 -22.01 19.44
CA ALA A 216 -3.48 -21.07 18.49
C ALA A 216 -2.50 -20.62 17.36
N LEU A 217 -1.56 -21.48 16.97
CA LEU A 217 -0.51 -21.19 15.97
C LEU A 217 -0.54 -22.16 14.79
N CYS A 218 -0.21 -21.65 13.61
CA CYS A 218 -0.04 -22.42 12.39
C CYS A 218 1.42 -22.82 12.20
N ILE A 219 1.71 -24.12 12.13
CA ILE A 219 3.05 -24.68 12.00
C ILE A 219 3.37 -24.86 10.50
N PRO A 220 4.36 -24.13 9.94
CA PRO A 220 4.80 -24.35 8.56
C PRO A 220 5.48 -25.71 8.36
N PRO A 221 5.50 -26.26 7.14
CA PRO A 221 6.20 -27.51 6.85
C PRO A 221 7.72 -27.35 7.07
N SER A 222 8.33 -28.26 7.84
CA SER A 222 9.77 -28.25 8.09
C SER A 222 10.53 -28.62 6.81
N THR A 223 11.37 -27.71 6.31
CA THR A 223 12.34 -28.03 5.26
C THR A 223 13.40 -28.96 5.82
N LYS A 224 13.35 -30.26 5.47
CA LYS A 224 14.49 -31.15 5.70
C LYS A 224 15.70 -30.59 4.95
N VAL A 225 16.73 -30.21 5.68
CA VAL A 225 18.00 -29.70 5.15
C VAL A 225 18.66 -30.78 4.28
N THR A 226 18.67 -30.59 2.96
CA THR A 226 19.61 -31.27 2.06
C THR A 226 20.98 -30.63 2.27
N THR A 227 21.87 -31.37 2.92
CA THR A 227 23.27 -30.98 3.15
C THR A 227 24.00 -30.73 1.82
N HIS A 228 24.23 -29.46 1.46
CA HIS A 228 25.15 -29.11 0.38
C HIS A 228 26.58 -29.07 0.92
N LYS A 229 27.38 -30.06 0.53
CA LYS A 229 28.82 -30.08 0.71
C LYS A 229 29.45 -28.96 -0.13
N PRO A 230 30.39 -28.14 0.39
CA PRO A 230 31.06 -27.12 -0.39
C PRO A 230 31.89 -27.77 -1.50
N THR A 231 31.61 -27.42 -2.76
CA THR A 231 32.43 -27.86 -3.91
C THR A 231 33.36 -26.72 -4.31
N THR A 232 34.64 -26.95 -4.12
CA THR A 232 35.74 -26.08 -4.51
C THR A 232 35.76 -25.85 -6.02
N THR A 233 35.65 -24.59 -6.44
CA THR A 233 35.79 -24.17 -7.84
C THR A 233 37.21 -24.39 -8.33
N THR A 234 37.40 -25.37 -9.24
CA THR A 234 38.61 -25.45 -10.07
C THR A 234 38.23 -25.08 -11.50
N VAL A 235 38.83 -24.01 -11.99
CA VAL A 235 38.72 -23.52 -13.38
C VAL A 235 39.25 -24.57 -14.34
N ARG A 236 38.48 -24.94 -15.37
CA ARG A 236 39.06 -25.50 -16.59
C ARG A 236 38.28 -25.15 -17.86
N THR A 237 39.10 -24.87 -18.86
CA THR A 237 38.89 -24.19 -20.13
C THR A 237 38.19 -25.05 -21.19
N THR A 238 37.60 -24.34 -22.14
CA THR A 238 36.97 -24.70 -23.42
C THR A 238 37.62 -25.81 -24.27
N THR A 239 36.78 -26.62 -24.95
CA THR A 239 36.96 -27.09 -26.35
C THR A 239 35.66 -27.62 -26.98
N LYS A 240 35.57 -27.46 -28.32
CA LYS A 240 34.47 -27.70 -29.28
C LYS A 240 33.98 -29.18 -29.42
N PRO A 241 32.84 -29.41 -30.10
CA PRO A 241 32.11 -30.68 -30.12
C PRO A 241 32.60 -31.65 -31.21
N THR A 242 32.41 -32.95 -30.97
CA THR A 242 32.49 -34.00 -31.99
C THR A 242 31.21 -34.81 -32.01
N THR A 243 30.62 -34.90 -33.20
CA THR A 243 29.44 -35.67 -33.57
C THR A 243 29.72 -37.17 -33.51
N THR A 244 28.85 -37.97 -32.92
CA THR A 244 28.72 -39.39 -33.26
C THR A 244 27.27 -39.83 -33.12
N THR A 245 26.72 -40.30 -34.23
CA THR A 245 25.39 -40.85 -34.40
C THR A 245 25.38 -42.31 -33.95
N THR A 246 24.47 -42.71 -33.05
CA THR A 246 24.02 -44.10 -32.95
C THR A 246 22.57 -44.16 -32.50
N THR A 247 21.86 -45.10 -33.13
CA THR A 247 20.42 -45.17 -33.36
C THR A 247 19.70 -45.93 -32.23
N THR A 248 18.62 -45.32 -31.74
CA THR A 248 17.34 -45.87 -31.25
C THR A 248 17.33 -47.17 -30.43
N THR A 249 16.84 -47.11 -29.19
CA THR A 249 15.66 -47.87 -28.73
C THR A 249 14.96 -47.08 -27.61
N THR A 250 13.68 -46.85 -27.80
CA THR A 250 12.74 -46.09 -26.97
C THR A 250 12.35 -46.82 -25.68
N GLU A 251 12.42 -46.10 -24.56
CA GLU A 251 11.63 -46.35 -23.35
C GLU A 251 11.06 -44.99 -22.88
N PRO A 252 9.76 -44.88 -22.57
CA PRO A 252 9.13 -43.58 -22.32
C PRO A 252 9.39 -43.15 -20.88
N THR A 253 10.32 -42.21 -20.67
CA THR A 253 10.43 -41.50 -19.40
C THR A 253 9.47 -40.30 -19.42
N THR A 254 8.49 -40.40 -18.53
CA THR A 254 7.46 -39.40 -18.24
C THR A 254 8.03 -38.01 -17.98
N THR A 255 7.30 -37.04 -18.52
CA THR A 255 7.51 -35.61 -18.59
C THR A 255 7.81 -34.96 -17.24
N THR A 256 8.81 -34.08 -17.22
CA THR A 256 9.12 -33.12 -16.17
C THR A 256 7.93 -32.19 -15.90
N GLU A 257 7.42 -32.19 -14.66
CA GLU A 257 6.38 -31.26 -14.22
C GLU A 257 6.88 -29.80 -14.24
N LYS A 258 6.03 -28.92 -14.77
CA LYS A 258 6.23 -27.45 -14.80
C LYS A 258 6.15 -26.90 -13.37
N PRO A 259 6.96 -25.89 -12.99
CA PRO A 259 6.85 -25.27 -11.66
C PRO A 259 5.47 -24.62 -11.47
N GLU A 260 4.85 -24.90 -10.31
CA GLU A 260 3.50 -24.43 -9.91
C GLU A 260 3.45 -22.90 -9.70
N PHE A 261 4.59 -22.28 -9.36
CA PHE A 261 4.72 -20.85 -9.10
C PHE A 261 5.93 -20.24 -9.82
N ILE A 262 5.87 -18.94 -10.11
CA ILE A 262 6.99 -18.17 -10.68
C ILE A 262 7.94 -17.75 -9.55
N VAL A 263 9.15 -18.32 -9.53
CA VAL A 263 10.20 -17.89 -8.60
C VAL A 263 11.27 -17.10 -9.36
N CYS A 264 11.47 -15.84 -8.98
CA CYS A 264 12.48 -14.98 -9.58
C CYS A 264 13.66 -14.75 -8.62
N PRO A 265 14.90 -14.61 -9.13
CA PRO A 265 16.04 -14.19 -8.32
C PRO A 265 15.75 -12.84 -7.64
N SER A 266 16.04 -12.71 -6.34
CA SER A 266 15.80 -11.49 -5.56
C SER A 266 17.08 -10.70 -5.26
N ASP A 267 18.12 -10.90 -6.07
CA ASP A 267 19.45 -10.28 -5.97
C ASP A 267 19.46 -8.76 -6.27
N ASN A 268 18.31 -8.21 -6.65
CA ASN A 268 18.12 -6.83 -7.06
C ASN A 268 17.17 -6.03 -6.15
N GLY A 269 16.74 -6.61 -5.02
CA GLY A 269 15.79 -5.99 -4.08
C GLY A 269 14.32 -6.20 -4.41
N MET A 270 13.97 -6.75 -5.57
CA MET A 270 12.59 -7.15 -5.88
C MET A 270 12.22 -8.38 -5.06
N THR A 271 11.30 -8.21 -4.13
CA THR A 271 10.73 -9.32 -3.34
C THR A 271 9.45 -9.83 -4.01
N ASP A 272 8.99 -11.02 -3.63
CA ASP A 272 7.73 -11.57 -4.13
C ASP A 272 6.52 -10.70 -3.75
N GLU A 273 6.57 -9.98 -2.62
CA GLU A 273 5.57 -8.97 -2.25
C GLU A 273 5.49 -7.82 -3.25
N VAL A 274 6.64 -7.28 -3.68
CA VAL A 274 6.69 -6.20 -4.67
C VAL A 274 6.17 -6.70 -6.03
N ARG A 275 6.60 -7.91 -6.44
CA ARG A 275 6.12 -8.55 -7.68
C ARG A 275 4.62 -8.77 -7.63
N TRP A 276 4.12 -9.27 -6.50
CA TRP A 276 2.71 -9.48 -6.28
C TRP A 276 1.95 -8.16 -6.34
N MET A 277 2.47 -7.08 -5.76
CA MET A 277 1.80 -5.80 -5.78
C MET A 277 1.64 -5.25 -7.19
N PHE A 278 2.66 -5.40 -8.04
CA PHE A 278 2.53 -5.10 -9.48
C PHE A 278 1.45 -5.98 -10.13
N VAL A 279 1.55 -7.30 -10.04
CA VAL A 279 0.61 -8.24 -10.71
C VAL A 279 -0.82 -8.07 -10.24
N ASN A 280 -1.03 -7.98 -8.93
CA ASN A 280 -2.34 -7.85 -8.32
C ASN A 280 -3.01 -6.53 -8.71
N THR A 281 -2.27 -5.41 -8.65
CA THR A 281 -2.82 -4.10 -9.03
C THR A 281 -3.19 -4.05 -10.50
N HIS A 282 -2.36 -4.63 -11.39
CA HIS A 282 -2.71 -4.78 -12.81
C HIS A 282 -3.99 -5.58 -13.00
N ASN A 283 -4.07 -6.78 -12.43
CA ASN A 283 -5.22 -7.66 -12.62
C ASN A 283 -6.51 -7.08 -12.01
N LYS A 284 -6.44 -6.39 -10.86
CA LYS A 284 -7.59 -5.65 -10.29
C LYS A 284 -8.12 -4.58 -11.24
N LEU A 285 -7.24 -3.78 -11.82
CA LEU A 285 -7.62 -2.69 -12.72
C LEU A 285 -8.10 -3.21 -14.09
N ARG A 286 -7.48 -4.28 -14.60
CA ARG A 286 -7.93 -5.00 -15.80
C ARG A 286 -9.33 -5.59 -15.60
N SER A 287 -9.56 -6.26 -14.48
CA SER A 287 -10.87 -6.81 -14.09
C SER A 287 -11.93 -5.70 -14.03
N ARG A 288 -11.62 -4.60 -13.34
CA ARG A 288 -12.52 -3.45 -13.23
C ARG A 288 -12.89 -2.88 -14.61
N THR A 289 -11.91 -2.72 -15.50
CA THR A 289 -12.13 -2.23 -16.86
C THR A 289 -12.93 -3.21 -17.68
N ALA A 290 -12.61 -4.52 -17.63
CA ALA A 290 -13.35 -5.54 -18.34
C ALA A 290 -14.84 -5.54 -17.97
N GLN A 291 -15.17 -5.32 -16.69
CA GLN A 291 -16.54 -5.22 -16.21
C GLN A 291 -17.27 -3.91 -16.58
N GLY A 292 -16.62 -2.98 -17.28
CA GLY A 292 -17.17 -1.66 -17.61
C GLY A 292 -17.37 -0.77 -16.39
N LYS A 293 -16.57 -0.95 -15.32
CA LYS A 293 -16.67 -0.19 -14.07
C LYS A 293 -15.64 0.94 -13.97
N SER A 294 -14.77 1.07 -14.96
CA SER A 294 -13.71 2.08 -15.04
C SER A 294 -14.28 3.34 -15.71
N LYS A 295 -14.44 4.44 -14.97
CA LYS A 295 -15.02 5.65 -15.58
C LYS A 295 -14.07 6.22 -16.61
N ASN A 296 -14.63 6.71 -17.70
CA ASN A 296 -13.89 7.38 -18.75
C ASN A 296 -13.75 8.87 -18.44
N ALA A 297 -12.89 9.58 -19.18
CA ALA A 297 -12.77 11.02 -19.06
C ALA A 297 -14.10 11.71 -19.39
N PRO A 298 -14.43 12.85 -18.75
CA PRO A 298 -15.71 13.54 -18.92
C PRO A 298 -16.08 13.81 -20.38
N ARG A 299 -15.10 14.16 -21.22
CA ARG A 299 -15.28 14.42 -22.67
C ARG A 299 -15.82 13.25 -23.48
N PHE A 300 -15.64 12.02 -23.00
CA PHE A 300 -16.18 10.80 -23.64
C PHE A 300 -17.43 10.27 -22.92
N GLY A 301 -17.68 10.72 -21.68
CA GLY A 301 -18.82 10.30 -20.88
C GLY A 301 -18.75 8.84 -20.39
N GLY A 302 -19.58 8.53 -19.40
CA GLY A 302 -19.82 7.15 -18.96
C GLY A 302 -18.61 6.39 -18.40
N PHE A 303 -18.45 5.16 -18.89
CA PHE A 303 -17.42 4.21 -18.50
C PHE A 303 -16.69 3.71 -19.74
N ALA A 304 -15.44 3.27 -19.56
CA ALA A 304 -14.76 2.51 -20.60
C ALA A 304 -15.61 1.28 -20.96
N PRO A 305 -15.67 0.89 -22.24
CA PRO A 305 -16.50 -0.21 -22.68
C PRO A 305 -16.10 -1.52 -21.97
N LYS A 306 -17.06 -2.44 -21.82
CA LYS A 306 -16.75 -3.78 -21.29
C LYS A 306 -15.80 -4.50 -22.24
N ALA A 307 -14.92 -5.34 -21.69
CA ALA A 307 -13.99 -6.13 -22.48
C ALA A 307 -14.46 -7.59 -22.58
N ALA A 308 -14.53 -8.13 -23.80
CA ALA A 308 -15.05 -9.46 -24.02
C ALA A 308 -14.13 -10.57 -23.48
N ARG A 309 -12.81 -10.36 -23.56
CA ARG A 309 -11.81 -11.41 -23.26
C ARG A 309 -10.46 -10.87 -22.79
N MET A 310 -10.50 -9.98 -21.80
CA MET A 310 -9.28 -9.42 -21.20
C MET A 310 -8.42 -10.52 -20.56
N LEU A 311 -7.16 -10.68 -21.00
CA LEU A 311 -6.30 -11.71 -20.40
C LEU A 311 -5.85 -11.33 -18.98
N LYS A 312 -5.71 -12.32 -18.10
CA LYS A 312 -5.03 -12.17 -16.80
C LYS A 312 -3.52 -12.14 -17.01
N VAL A 313 -2.82 -11.18 -16.40
CA VAL A 313 -1.36 -11.09 -16.52
C VAL A 313 -0.67 -11.95 -15.47
N SER A 314 0.35 -12.69 -15.90
CA SER A 314 1.34 -13.38 -15.05
C SER A 314 2.66 -12.62 -15.04
N TYR A 315 3.56 -12.99 -14.13
CA TYR A 315 4.89 -12.39 -14.04
C TYR A 315 5.91 -13.07 -14.97
N ASP A 316 7.02 -12.40 -15.28
CA ASP A 316 8.14 -12.99 -16.03
C ASP A 316 9.49 -12.43 -15.54
N CYS A 317 10.32 -13.33 -15.01
CA CYS A 317 11.58 -12.95 -14.36
C CYS A 317 12.61 -12.37 -15.35
N ALA A 318 12.60 -12.81 -16.62
CA ALA A 318 13.52 -12.27 -17.61
C ALA A 318 13.14 -10.82 -17.99
N MET A 319 11.84 -10.53 -18.01
CA MET A 319 11.32 -9.18 -18.22
C MET A 319 11.65 -8.25 -17.04
N GLU A 320 11.52 -8.73 -15.79
CA GLU A 320 11.99 -8.01 -14.60
C GLU A 320 13.48 -7.70 -14.69
N ALA A 321 14.31 -8.70 -14.99
CA ALA A 321 15.76 -8.52 -15.07
C ALA A 321 16.15 -7.47 -16.11
N ASN A 322 15.44 -7.42 -17.25
CA ASN A 322 15.63 -6.37 -18.26
C ASN A 322 15.18 -4.99 -17.75
N MET A 323 14.01 -4.89 -17.13
CA MET A 323 13.48 -3.62 -16.59
C MET A 323 14.40 -3.06 -15.50
N MET A 324 14.93 -3.94 -14.63
CA MET A 324 15.87 -3.58 -13.57
C MET A 324 17.20 -3.06 -14.13
N LYS A 325 17.73 -3.65 -15.22
CA LYS A 325 18.92 -3.11 -15.89
C LYS A 325 18.73 -1.67 -16.36
N TRP A 326 17.52 -1.33 -16.82
CA TRP A 326 17.17 0.03 -17.22
C TRP A 326 16.96 0.96 -16.01
N ALA A 327 16.21 0.52 -15.00
CA ALA A 327 15.95 1.28 -13.78
C ALA A 327 17.25 1.72 -13.08
N LYS A 328 18.27 0.85 -13.07
CA LYS A 328 19.62 1.14 -12.52
C LYS A 328 20.38 2.24 -13.28
N GLN A 329 20.00 2.56 -14.51
CA GLN A 329 20.59 3.69 -15.25
C GLN A 329 20.10 5.04 -14.71
N CYS A 330 18.99 5.06 -13.95
CA CYS A 330 18.37 6.28 -13.44
C CYS A 330 18.07 7.30 -14.55
N HIS A 331 17.52 6.79 -15.65
CA HIS A 331 17.08 7.57 -16.79
C HIS A 331 15.55 7.54 -16.88
N PHE A 332 14.91 8.71 -16.83
CA PHE A 332 13.46 8.82 -16.99
C PHE A 332 13.09 9.04 -18.47
N TYR A 333 13.33 8.01 -19.27
CA TYR A 333 12.88 7.89 -20.66
C TYR A 333 12.93 6.41 -21.06
N HIS A 334 12.28 6.03 -22.15
CA HIS A 334 12.27 4.65 -22.63
C HIS A 334 13.58 4.27 -23.34
N PRO A 335 14.11 3.05 -23.14
CA PRO A 335 15.20 2.56 -23.96
C PRO A 335 14.70 2.24 -25.38
N PRO A 336 15.60 2.16 -26.37
CA PRO A 336 15.26 1.70 -27.72
C PRO A 336 14.50 0.36 -27.69
N PRO A 337 13.47 0.12 -28.53
CA PRO A 337 12.68 -1.11 -28.49
C PRO A 337 13.49 -2.40 -28.52
N ALA A 338 14.57 -2.45 -29.32
CA ALA A 338 15.48 -3.59 -29.40
C ALA A 338 16.18 -3.92 -28.06
N TYR A 339 16.42 -2.93 -27.19
CA TYR A 339 17.00 -3.16 -25.86
C TYR A 339 16.05 -3.93 -24.93
N ARG A 340 14.75 -3.69 -25.08
CA ARG A 340 13.67 -4.30 -24.27
C ARG A 340 12.99 -5.46 -25.00
N ASN A 341 13.66 -6.12 -25.94
CA ASN A 341 13.11 -7.22 -26.74
C ASN A 341 11.76 -6.90 -27.40
N TYR A 342 11.53 -5.64 -27.76
CA TYR A 342 10.27 -5.12 -28.30
C TYR A 342 9.04 -5.33 -27.38
N TRP A 343 9.26 -5.61 -26.10
CA TRP A 343 8.20 -5.57 -25.08
C TRP A 343 7.75 -4.13 -24.87
N GLY A 344 6.46 -3.91 -24.61
CA GLY A 344 5.94 -2.62 -24.18
C GLY A 344 6.56 -2.17 -22.86
N GLN A 345 6.50 -0.88 -22.50
CA GLN A 345 7.07 -0.40 -21.26
C GLN A 345 6.31 0.79 -20.69
N ASN A 346 6.07 0.77 -19.37
CA ASN A 346 5.66 1.95 -18.59
C ASN A 346 6.73 2.30 -17.57
N ILE A 347 6.93 3.59 -17.30
CA ILE A 347 7.85 4.11 -16.29
C ILE A 347 7.15 5.12 -15.38
N TYR A 348 7.61 5.24 -14.14
CA TYR A 348 7.08 6.10 -13.09
C TYR A 348 8.24 6.69 -12.28
N MET A 349 8.09 7.93 -11.81
CA MET A 349 9.06 8.59 -10.93
C MET A 349 8.38 9.18 -9.69
N ILE A 350 9.11 9.22 -8.58
CA ILE A 350 8.71 9.93 -7.36
C ILE A 350 9.94 10.56 -6.69
N GLY A 351 9.81 11.82 -6.26
CA GLY A 351 10.87 12.59 -5.58
C GLY A 351 10.96 12.25 -4.09
N ASP A 352 12.18 12.12 -3.57
CA ASP A 352 12.46 11.48 -2.27
C ASP A 352 13.14 12.36 -1.19
N PRO A 353 12.66 13.60 -0.87
CA PRO A 353 13.15 14.25 0.35
C PRO A 353 12.20 14.20 1.56
N TYR A 354 10.95 13.72 1.44
CA TYR A 354 9.97 13.83 2.53
C TYR A 354 9.06 12.62 2.80
N TYR A 355 9.17 11.51 2.05
CA TYR A 355 8.24 10.40 2.17
C TYR A 355 8.95 9.04 2.17
N ASN A 356 8.91 8.33 3.30
CA ASN A 356 9.49 6.99 3.45
C ASN A 356 8.56 5.92 2.82
N PHE A 357 8.49 5.85 1.48
CA PHE A 357 7.67 4.87 0.76
C PHE A 357 8.37 3.51 0.63
N THR A 358 7.65 2.43 0.93
CA THR A 358 8.10 1.05 0.68
C THR A 358 7.95 0.68 -0.80
N TRP A 359 8.74 -0.28 -1.29
CA TRP A 359 8.66 -0.73 -2.69
C TRP A 359 7.26 -1.26 -3.10
N PRO A 360 6.53 -2.01 -2.24
CA PRO A 360 5.14 -2.37 -2.56
C PRO A 360 4.24 -1.14 -2.77
N SER A 361 4.33 -0.12 -1.92
CA SER A 361 3.53 1.13 -2.09
C SER A 361 3.86 1.85 -3.40
N ILE A 362 5.15 1.90 -3.77
CA ILE A 362 5.60 2.46 -5.04
C ILE A 362 5.07 1.64 -6.22
N ALA A 363 5.09 0.31 -6.13
CA ALA A 363 4.55 -0.58 -7.15
C ALA A 363 3.05 -0.35 -7.39
N GLU A 364 2.24 -0.30 -6.33
CA GLU A 364 0.80 -0.03 -6.43
C GLU A 364 0.53 1.35 -7.04
N THR A 365 1.20 2.38 -6.52
CA THR A 365 1.03 3.77 -6.95
C THR A 365 1.38 3.95 -8.43
N ALA A 366 2.48 3.33 -8.88
CA ALA A 366 2.89 3.39 -10.28
C ALA A 366 1.79 2.84 -11.21
N VAL A 367 1.26 1.65 -10.91
CA VAL A 367 0.23 1.01 -11.75
C VAL A 367 -1.08 1.79 -11.76
N ILE A 368 -1.50 2.31 -10.60
CA ILE A 368 -2.70 3.16 -10.52
C ILE A 368 -2.50 4.43 -11.34
N SER A 369 -1.35 5.08 -11.25
CA SER A 369 -1.07 6.32 -11.98
C SER A 369 -1.12 6.10 -13.51
N TRP A 370 -0.57 4.99 -14.00
CA TRP A 370 -0.65 4.62 -15.41
C TRP A 370 -2.09 4.40 -15.86
N TRP A 371 -2.89 3.69 -15.08
CA TRP A 371 -4.28 3.42 -15.42
C TRP A 371 -5.18 4.67 -15.35
N GLN A 372 -4.84 5.64 -14.50
CA GLN A 372 -5.62 6.88 -14.33
C GLN A 372 -5.67 7.77 -15.58
N GLU A 373 -4.80 7.54 -16.58
CA GLU A 373 -4.90 8.23 -17.88
C GLU A 373 -6.27 8.06 -18.54
N LEU A 374 -6.97 6.94 -18.30
CA LEU A 374 -8.37 6.76 -18.73
C LEU A 374 -9.31 7.83 -18.15
N GLN A 375 -9.07 8.27 -16.92
CA GLN A 375 -9.95 9.23 -16.26
C GLN A 375 -9.61 10.67 -16.65
N VAL A 376 -8.34 10.92 -16.99
CA VAL A 376 -7.86 12.26 -17.34
C VAL A 376 -8.04 12.52 -18.83
N PHE A 377 -7.55 11.62 -19.67
CA PHE A 377 -7.55 11.79 -21.12
C PHE A 377 -8.64 10.94 -21.76
N GLY A 378 -8.88 9.74 -21.24
CA GLY A 378 -9.95 8.87 -21.70
C GLY A 378 -9.76 8.28 -23.09
N VAL A 379 -10.62 7.32 -23.39
CA VAL A 379 -10.63 6.58 -24.66
C VAL A 379 -11.93 6.81 -25.40
N PRO A 380 -11.93 6.87 -26.74
CA PRO A 380 -13.17 7.01 -27.51
C PRO A 380 -14.07 5.78 -27.35
N GLU A 381 -15.36 5.95 -27.63
CA GLU A 381 -16.38 4.91 -27.46
C GLU A 381 -16.09 3.63 -28.27
N ASN A 382 -15.45 3.76 -29.42
CA ASN A 382 -15.01 2.62 -30.24
C ASN A 382 -13.78 1.89 -29.68
N ASN A 383 -13.21 2.37 -28.56
CA ASN A 383 -12.01 1.84 -27.90
C ASN A 383 -10.76 1.78 -28.81
N ILE A 384 -10.68 2.64 -29.82
CA ILE A 384 -9.54 2.76 -30.72
C ILE A 384 -8.79 4.05 -30.39
N VAL A 385 -7.60 3.93 -29.83
CA VAL A 385 -6.76 5.09 -29.55
C VAL A 385 -5.88 5.39 -30.76
N VAL A 386 -6.07 6.58 -31.33
CA VAL A 386 -5.24 7.13 -32.40
C VAL A 386 -4.18 8.02 -31.76
N ALA A 387 -2.91 7.81 -32.09
CA ALA A 387 -1.77 8.57 -31.53
C ALA A 387 -1.75 8.61 -29.98
N PRO A 388 -1.45 7.48 -29.32
CA PRO A 388 -1.49 7.37 -27.85
C PRO A 388 -0.51 8.30 -27.12
N ASP A 389 0.63 8.62 -27.74
CA ASP A 389 1.63 9.56 -27.19
C ASP A 389 1.13 11.01 -27.20
N GLU A 390 0.33 11.40 -28.21
CA GLU A 390 -0.28 12.73 -28.29
C GLU A 390 -1.46 12.88 -27.33
N HIS A 391 -2.19 11.79 -27.07
CA HIS A 391 -3.33 11.76 -26.17
C HIS A 391 -2.97 11.40 -24.72
N LYS A 392 -1.69 11.13 -24.42
CA LYS A 392 -1.19 10.76 -23.09
C LYS A 392 -1.96 9.58 -22.46
N THR A 393 -2.33 8.58 -23.28
CA THR A 393 -3.06 7.36 -22.83
C THR A 393 -2.27 6.07 -22.99
N GLY A 394 -1.01 6.17 -23.43
CA GLY A 394 -0.16 5.02 -23.71
C GLY A 394 0.07 4.11 -22.50
N HIS A 395 0.22 4.67 -21.29
CA HIS A 395 0.43 3.86 -20.10
C HIS A 395 -0.84 3.09 -19.72
N TYR A 396 -2.02 3.73 -19.78
CA TYR A 396 -3.30 3.07 -19.54
C TYR A 396 -3.54 1.96 -20.54
N MET A 397 -3.36 2.24 -21.85
CA MET A 397 -3.53 1.25 -22.90
C MET A 397 -2.68 0.02 -22.62
N GLN A 398 -1.43 0.21 -22.21
CA GLN A 398 -0.54 -0.89 -21.90
C GLN A 398 -1.00 -1.70 -20.68
N VAL A 399 -1.52 -1.06 -19.63
CA VAL A 399 -2.07 -1.76 -18.45
C VAL A 399 -3.28 -2.63 -18.82
N VAL A 400 -4.17 -2.15 -19.70
CA VAL A 400 -5.42 -2.83 -20.06
C VAL A 400 -5.41 -3.44 -21.46
N TRP A 401 -4.24 -3.63 -22.07
CA TRP A 401 -4.16 -4.22 -23.40
C TRP A 401 -4.65 -5.67 -23.37
N GLN A 402 -5.61 -6.03 -24.23
CA GLN A 402 -6.28 -7.33 -24.17
C GLN A 402 -5.32 -8.50 -24.16
N TRP A 403 -4.34 -8.47 -25.07
CA TRP A 403 -3.47 -9.60 -25.36
C TRP A 403 -2.23 -9.66 -24.48
N THR A 404 -1.92 -8.61 -23.73
CA THR A 404 -0.81 -8.65 -22.78
C THR A 404 -1.15 -9.63 -21.67
N TYR A 405 -0.28 -10.63 -21.50
CA TYR A 405 -0.45 -11.67 -20.48
C TYR A 405 0.80 -11.90 -19.64
N LYS A 406 1.91 -11.19 -19.94
CA LYS A 406 3.13 -11.22 -19.15
C LYS A 406 3.64 -9.82 -18.84
N ILE A 407 4.05 -9.63 -17.59
CA ILE A 407 4.74 -8.41 -17.14
C ILE A 407 6.01 -8.75 -16.37
N GLY A 408 6.99 -7.85 -16.38
CA GLY A 408 8.13 -7.91 -15.47
C GLY A 408 8.55 -6.50 -15.07
N CYS A 409 8.62 -6.25 -13.77
CA CYS A 409 8.69 -4.91 -13.21
C CYS A 409 9.94 -4.72 -12.36
N ALA A 410 10.34 -3.46 -12.14
CA ALA A 410 11.49 -3.13 -11.32
C ALA A 410 11.32 -1.78 -10.63
N ILE A 411 11.95 -1.65 -9.46
CA ILE A 411 12.08 -0.40 -8.72
C ILE A 411 13.57 -0.17 -8.45
N ASN A 412 14.04 1.07 -8.55
CA ASN A 412 15.41 1.43 -8.20
C ASN A 412 15.49 2.82 -7.59
N TYR A 413 16.25 2.95 -6.49
CA TYR A 413 16.58 4.23 -5.88
C TYR A 413 17.71 4.93 -6.65
N CYS A 414 17.51 6.20 -6.99
CA CYS A 414 18.43 7.02 -7.77
C CYS A 414 19.08 8.09 -6.88
N THR A 415 20.07 7.67 -6.10
CA THR A 415 20.72 8.49 -5.05
C THR A 415 22.13 8.98 -5.42
N LYS A 416 22.82 8.33 -6.36
CA LYS A 416 24.23 8.60 -6.63
C LYS A 416 24.44 9.90 -7.43
N ASN A 417 25.27 10.81 -6.90
CA ASN A 417 25.72 12.06 -7.56
C ASN A 417 24.61 13.02 -8.01
N LYS A 418 23.45 13.03 -7.32
CA LYS A 418 22.35 13.96 -7.60
C LYS A 418 22.02 14.79 -6.35
N PRO A 419 21.80 16.10 -6.48
CA PRO A 419 21.40 16.96 -5.35
C PRO A 419 20.00 16.65 -4.82
N TRP A 420 19.18 15.90 -5.57
CA TRP A 420 17.82 15.51 -5.20
C TRP A 420 17.63 14.00 -5.44
N PRO A 421 17.58 13.17 -4.39
CA PRO A 421 17.28 11.74 -4.54
C PRO A 421 15.84 11.55 -5.04
N TRP A 422 15.65 10.51 -5.83
CA TRP A 422 14.35 10.12 -6.40
C TRP A 422 14.31 8.62 -6.65
N THR A 423 13.12 8.07 -6.88
CA THR A 423 12.91 6.65 -7.17
C THR A 423 12.29 6.48 -8.54
N ILE A 424 12.78 5.50 -9.31
CA ILE A 424 12.16 5.06 -10.56
C ILE A 424 11.49 3.70 -10.37
N ALA A 425 10.30 3.54 -10.92
CA ALA A 425 9.60 2.27 -11.04
C ALA A 425 9.16 2.04 -12.49
N GLY A 426 9.04 0.80 -12.94
CA GLY A 426 8.51 0.52 -14.27
C GLY A 426 8.22 -0.95 -14.50
N CYS A 427 7.49 -1.23 -15.58
CA CYS A 427 7.12 -2.57 -16.02
C CYS A 427 7.35 -2.71 -17.53
N ASN A 428 7.87 -3.85 -17.95
CA ASN A 428 7.84 -4.32 -19.33
C ASN A 428 6.60 -5.21 -19.55
N TYR A 429 6.07 -5.24 -20.78
CA TYR A 429 4.80 -5.91 -21.12
C TYR A 429 4.89 -6.76 -22.39
N TYR A 430 4.37 -7.99 -22.35
CA TYR A 430 4.35 -8.88 -23.51
C TYR A 430 2.98 -9.54 -23.74
N PRO A 431 2.49 -9.54 -24.99
CA PRO A 431 2.92 -8.67 -26.11
C PRO A 431 2.75 -7.18 -25.79
N SER A 432 3.41 -6.29 -26.54
CA SER A 432 3.24 -4.84 -26.37
C SER A 432 1.83 -4.40 -26.79
N GLY A 433 1.32 -3.38 -26.10
CA GLY A 433 -0.02 -2.85 -26.27
C GLY A 433 -0.10 -1.43 -26.83
N ASP A 434 1.01 -0.89 -27.32
CA ASP A 434 1.14 0.48 -27.80
C ASP A 434 0.91 0.62 -29.32
N ASN A 435 0.20 -0.34 -29.94
CA ASN A 435 -0.06 -0.31 -31.38
C ASN A 435 -1.19 0.68 -31.70
N ALA A 436 -0.83 1.84 -32.26
CA ALA A 436 -1.78 2.82 -32.75
C ALA A 436 -2.77 2.19 -33.76
N TYR A 437 -4.02 2.66 -33.76
CA TYR A 437 -5.12 2.20 -34.64
C TYR A 437 -5.68 0.80 -34.35
N TRP A 438 -5.17 0.10 -33.34
CA TRP A 438 -5.78 -1.14 -32.86
C TRP A 438 -6.76 -0.84 -31.73
N VAL A 439 -7.78 -1.69 -31.59
CA VAL A 439 -8.64 -1.68 -30.40
C VAL A 439 -7.80 -2.03 -29.18
N VAL A 440 -7.92 -1.27 -28.10
CA VAL A 440 -7.20 -1.55 -26.83
C VAL A 440 -7.58 -2.94 -26.31
N TYR A 441 -8.88 -3.23 -26.42
CA TYR A 441 -9.48 -4.54 -26.24
C TYR A 441 -10.77 -4.65 -27.05
N GLU A 442 -11.13 -5.87 -27.41
CA GLU A 442 -12.42 -6.16 -28.03
C GLU A 442 -13.54 -5.83 -27.05
N MET A 443 -14.44 -4.96 -27.48
CA MET A 443 -15.61 -4.60 -26.70
C MET A 443 -16.63 -5.74 -26.72
N GLY A 444 -17.25 -6.00 -25.58
CA GLY A 444 -18.30 -7.01 -25.46
C GLY A 444 -18.53 -7.43 -24.02
N ASP A 445 -19.52 -8.29 -23.81
CA ASP A 445 -19.78 -8.82 -22.48
C ASP A 445 -18.60 -9.67 -22.00
N PRO A 446 -18.21 -9.55 -20.72
CA PRO A 446 -17.07 -10.29 -20.20
C PRO A 446 -17.31 -11.80 -20.20
N CYS A 447 -16.22 -12.57 -20.14
CA CYS A 447 -16.31 -14.01 -20.14
C CYS A 447 -17.21 -14.53 -19.00
N THR A 448 -18.05 -15.51 -19.32
CA THR A 448 -18.88 -16.25 -18.36
C THR A 448 -18.64 -17.76 -18.46
N THR A 449 -18.03 -18.20 -19.55
CA THR A 449 -17.61 -19.56 -19.87
C THR A 449 -16.23 -19.53 -20.51
N ASP A 450 -15.52 -20.66 -20.48
CA ASP A 450 -14.19 -20.79 -21.09
C ASP A 450 -14.22 -20.52 -22.61
N ALA A 451 -15.35 -20.85 -23.27
CA ALA A 451 -15.55 -20.59 -24.69
C ALA A 451 -15.54 -19.09 -25.06
N ASP A 452 -15.91 -18.20 -24.13
CA ASP A 452 -15.95 -16.75 -24.36
C ASP A 452 -14.55 -16.14 -24.55
N CYS A 453 -13.52 -16.81 -24.01
CA CYS A 453 -12.13 -16.37 -24.09
C CYS A 453 -11.52 -16.50 -25.50
N LYS A 454 -12.10 -17.34 -26.36
CA LYS A 454 -11.68 -17.56 -27.76
C LYS A 454 -10.15 -17.74 -27.94
N CYS A 455 -9.50 -18.39 -26.98
CA CYS A 455 -8.13 -18.84 -27.07
C CYS A 455 -8.02 -20.30 -26.60
N ALA A 456 -7.07 -21.05 -27.17
CA ALA A 456 -6.88 -22.46 -26.86
C ALA A 456 -6.54 -22.64 -25.37
N ASP A 457 -7.27 -23.54 -24.71
CA ASP A 457 -7.09 -23.92 -23.30
C ASP A 457 -7.15 -22.76 -22.30
N CYS A 458 -7.81 -21.66 -22.67
CA CYS A 458 -8.06 -20.54 -21.78
C CYS A 458 -9.23 -20.83 -20.84
N ILE A 459 -9.10 -20.43 -19.58
CA ILE A 459 -10.13 -20.59 -18.54
C ILE A 459 -10.70 -19.22 -18.18
N CYS A 460 -12.03 -19.12 -18.05
CA CYS A 460 -12.66 -17.89 -17.61
C CYS A 460 -12.71 -17.79 -16.07
N SER A 461 -12.07 -16.77 -15.52
CA SER A 461 -12.28 -16.32 -14.14
C SER A 461 -13.52 -15.44 -14.09
N LYS A 462 -14.69 -16.03 -13.78
CA LYS A 462 -15.99 -15.33 -13.82
C LYS A 462 -16.05 -14.14 -12.87
N ASP A 463 -15.53 -14.30 -11.65
CA ASP A 463 -15.56 -13.26 -10.62
C ASP A 463 -14.68 -12.06 -11.00
N GLU A 464 -13.54 -12.33 -11.62
CA GLU A 464 -12.63 -11.29 -12.09
C GLU A 464 -12.98 -10.78 -13.48
N ALA A 465 -13.85 -11.46 -14.24
CA ALA A 465 -14.10 -11.16 -15.65
C ALA A 465 -12.82 -11.16 -16.51
N LEU A 466 -11.90 -12.09 -16.23
CA LEU A 466 -10.60 -12.23 -16.91
C LEU A 466 -10.41 -13.63 -17.49
N CYS A 467 -9.77 -13.70 -18.65
CA CYS A 467 -9.39 -14.95 -19.31
C CYS A 467 -7.97 -15.35 -18.88
N ILE A 468 -7.83 -16.54 -18.31
CA ILE A 468 -6.57 -17.10 -17.84
C ILE A 468 -5.96 -17.93 -18.99
N PRO A 469 -4.84 -17.50 -19.59
CA PRO A 469 -4.18 -18.27 -20.64
C PRO A 469 -3.47 -19.51 -20.07
N PRO A 470 -3.26 -20.59 -20.85
CA PRO A 470 -2.59 -21.81 -20.36
C PRO A 470 -1.12 -21.59 -19.97
N GLN A 471 -0.51 -20.49 -20.42
CA GLN A 471 0.83 -20.08 -20.01
C GLN A 471 0.84 -19.35 -18.65
N TYR A 472 -0.32 -19.00 -18.11
CA TYR A 472 -0.43 -18.36 -16.79
C TYR A 472 0.20 -19.25 -15.73
N VAL A 473 1.09 -18.65 -14.96
CA VAL A 473 1.63 -19.23 -13.75
C VAL A 473 1.46 -18.16 -12.67
N PRO A 474 0.84 -18.47 -11.52
CA PRO A 474 0.72 -17.51 -10.44
C PRO A 474 2.10 -17.20 -9.84
N LEU A 475 2.23 -16.01 -9.26
CA LEU A 475 3.32 -15.76 -8.30
C LEU A 475 3.06 -16.62 -7.06
N PRO A 476 4.12 -16.97 -6.31
CA PRO A 476 3.98 -17.60 -5.01
C PRO A 476 2.97 -16.80 -4.18
N PRO A 477 2.08 -17.48 -3.44
CA PRO A 477 1.17 -16.77 -2.55
C PRO A 477 2.00 -15.94 -1.57
N THR A 478 1.97 -14.63 -1.76
CA THR A 478 2.32 -13.68 -0.72
C THR A 478 1.23 -13.80 0.33
N THR A 479 1.59 -13.81 1.60
CA THR A 479 0.77 -14.29 2.73
C THR A 479 -0.49 -13.47 3.05
N THR A 480 -1.10 -12.77 2.09
CA THR A 480 -2.30 -11.94 2.30
C THR A 480 -3.11 -11.80 1.01
N SER A 481 -4.14 -12.63 0.83
CA SER A 481 -5.31 -12.30 -0.01
C SER A 481 -6.49 -13.26 0.22
N THR A 482 -7.58 -12.78 0.81
CA THR A 482 -8.92 -13.13 0.31
C THR A 482 -10.00 -12.07 0.58
N THR A 483 -10.68 -11.74 -0.51
CA THR A 483 -12.00 -11.13 -0.76
C THR A 483 -12.96 -10.86 0.41
N THR A 484 -13.48 -9.62 0.47
CA THR A 484 -14.62 -9.22 1.33
C THR A 484 -15.90 -8.99 0.51
N PRO A 485 -17.09 -9.39 1.01
CA PRO A 485 -18.38 -9.18 0.33
C PRO A 485 -18.88 -7.72 0.41
N LYS A 486 -19.68 -7.33 -0.59
CA LYS A 486 -20.29 -5.99 -0.78
C LYS A 486 -21.51 -5.76 0.14
N PRO A 487 -21.59 -4.65 0.90
CA PRO A 487 -22.84 -4.20 1.51
C PRO A 487 -23.60 -3.24 0.57
N THR A 488 -24.91 -3.45 0.49
CA THR A 488 -25.88 -2.58 -0.19
C THR A 488 -26.75 -1.94 0.87
N THR A 489 -26.79 -0.61 0.95
CA THR A 489 -27.96 0.07 1.53
C THR A 489 -28.07 1.52 1.06
N THR A 490 -29.24 1.85 0.52
CA THR A 490 -29.70 3.19 0.13
C THR A 490 -30.42 3.79 1.34
N THR A 491 -30.05 5.01 1.78
CA THR A 491 -30.91 5.78 2.68
C THR A 491 -30.87 7.26 2.33
N THR A 492 -32.05 7.85 2.16
CA THR A 492 -32.35 9.26 1.91
C THR A 492 -32.19 10.11 3.18
N VAL A 493 -31.58 11.30 3.09
CA VAL A 493 -31.36 12.24 4.22
C VAL A 493 -32.14 13.55 4.01
N PRO A 494 -32.84 14.11 5.03
CA PRO A 494 -33.53 15.41 4.97
C PRO A 494 -32.58 16.63 5.19
N PRO A 495 -33.02 17.88 4.93
CA PRO A 495 -32.12 19.04 4.79
C PRO A 495 -31.51 19.58 6.10
N LEU A 496 -30.35 20.21 5.91
CA LEU A 496 -29.30 20.56 6.87
C LEU A 496 -29.64 21.69 7.85
N ASN A 497 -29.33 21.46 9.14
CA ASN A 497 -28.84 22.53 10.03
C ASN A 497 -27.32 22.61 9.87
N ALA A 498 -26.78 23.84 9.77
CA ALA A 498 -25.39 24.11 9.49
C ALA A 498 -24.45 23.43 10.50
N GLY A 499 -23.85 22.31 10.10
CA GLY A 499 -22.71 21.72 10.79
C GLY A 499 -23.00 21.12 12.16
N SER A 500 -24.20 20.62 12.44
CA SER A 500 -24.38 19.75 13.61
C SER A 500 -24.32 18.29 13.19
N CYS A 501 -23.37 17.54 13.75
CA CYS A 501 -23.21 16.11 13.51
C CYS A 501 -23.49 15.32 14.79
N PRO A 502 -24.78 15.20 15.19
CA PRO A 502 -25.16 14.46 16.38
C PRO A 502 -24.78 12.98 16.20
N GLY A 503 -23.83 12.51 17.01
CA GLY A 503 -23.29 11.14 16.96
C GLY A 503 -21.79 11.07 16.67
N LEU A 504 -21.17 12.13 16.13
CA LEU A 504 -19.73 12.16 15.91
C LEU A 504 -18.97 12.69 17.13
N ASN A 505 -18.46 11.77 17.95
CA ASN A 505 -17.63 12.08 19.13
C ASN A 505 -16.13 12.11 18.76
N ASN A 506 -15.74 12.99 17.84
CA ASN A 506 -14.37 13.07 17.33
C ASN A 506 -13.64 14.39 17.72
N GLY A 507 -14.25 15.16 18.62
CA GLY A 507 -13.70 16.42 19.12
C GLY A 507 -13.85 17.61 18.16
N MET A 508 -14.59 17.47 17.06
CA MET A 508 -15.09 18.60 16.29
C MET A 508 -16.36 19.15 16.95
N THR A 509 -16.43 20.47 17.12
CA THR A 509 -17.62 21.15 17.65
C THR A 509 -18.42 21.79 16.52
N ASP A 510 -19.70 22.04 16.76
CA ASP A 510 -20.58 22.69 15.78
C ASP A 510 -20.06 24.10 15.43
N GLU A 511 -19.40 24.78 16.37
CA GLU A 511 -18.71 26.05 16.12
C GLU A 511 -17.57 25.91 15.09
N VAL A 512 -16.70 24.89 15.22
CA VAL A 512 -15.60 24.66 14.29
C VAL A 512 -16.13 24.22 12.91
N ARG A 513 -17.15 23.36 12.88
CA ARG A 513 -17.82 22.94 11.63
C ARG A 513 -18.40 24.15 10.91
N LYS A 514 -19.13 25.00 11.63
CA LYS A 514 -19.66 26.27 11.13
C LYS A 514 -18.56 27.19 10.62
N THR A 515 -17.44 27.28 11.33
CA THR A 515 -16.27 28.08 10.91
C THR A 515 -15.74 27.63 9.55
N PHE A 516 -15.59 26.32 9.31
CA PHE A 516 -15.21 25.82 7.99
C PHE A 516 -16.21 26.19 6.91
N VAL A 517 -17.51 25.98 7.13
CA VAL A 517 -18.57 26.31 6.15
C VAL A 517 -18.58 27.80 5.82
N ASP A 518 -18.57 28.64 6.85
CA ASP A 518 -18.64 30.09 6.70
C ASP A 518 -17.44 30.61 5.91
N LYS A 519 -16.21 30.19 6.28
CA LYS A 519 -14.98 30.61 5.58
C LYS A 519 -14.93 30.11 4.13
N HIS A 520 -15.35 28.88 3.85
CA HIS A 520 -15.41 28.39 2.47
C HIS A 520 -16.41 29.21 1.64
N ASN A 521 -17.61 29.45 2.16
CA ASN A 521 -18.65 30.18 1.44
C ASN A 521 -18.34 31.68 1.31
N GLU A 522 -17.66 32.29 2.28
CA GLU A 522 -17.12 33.66 2.18
C GLU A 522 -16.21 33.78 0.95
N TYR A 523 -15.20 32.90 0.83
CA TYR A 523 -14.27 32.93 -0.29
C TYR A 523 -14.92 32.55 -1.62
N ARG A 524 -15.82 31.56 -1.64
CA ARG A 524 -16.59 31.21 -2.84
C ARG A 524 -17.46 32.37 -3.32
N SER A 525 -18.08 33.12 -2.40
CA SER A 525 -18.84 34.35 -2.71
C SER A 525 -17.93 35.45 -3.29
N LEU A 526 -16.76 35.67 -2.69
CA LEU A 526 -15.78 36.65 -3.20
C LEU A 526 -15.31 36.31 -4.62
N ILE A 527 -15.06 35.02 -4.89
CA ILE A 527 -14.70 34.53 -6.23
C ILE A 527 -15.88 34.73 -7.19
N ALA A 528 -17.08 34.29 -6.83
CA ALA A 528 -18.27 34.38 -7.68
C ALA A 528 -18.59 35.81 -8.11
N LYS A 529 -18.40 36.78 -7.21
CA LYS A 529 -18.59 38.22 -7.47
C LYS A 529 -17.47 38.85 -8.30
N GLY A 530 -16.37 38.14 -8.55
CA GLY A 530 -15.18 38.68 -9.21
C GLY A 530 -14.45 39.70 -8.33
N GLN A 531 -14.42 39.48 -7.01
CA GLN A 531 -13.80 40.37 -6.02
C GLN A 531 -12.55 39.76 -5.37
N ALA A 532 -12.23 38.50 -5.68
CA ALA A 532 -11.01 37.83 -5.23
C ALA A 532 -9.79 38.27 -6.06
N LYS A 533 -8.79 38.90 -5.45
CA LYS A 533 -7.57 39.35 -6.13
C LYS A 533 -6.50 38.26 -6.19
N ASP A 534 -5.78 38.20 -7.30
CA ASP A 534 -4.65 37.32 -7.54
C ASP A 534 -3.30 37.98 -7.22
N LYS A 535 -2.19 37.27 -7.50
CA LYS A 535 -0.82 37.74 -7.28
C LYS A 535 -0.46 39.07 -7.96
N VAL A 536 -0.98 39.33 -9.17
CA VAL A 536 -0.68 40.57 -9.92
C VAL A 536 -1.73 41.65 -9.66
N GLY A 537 -2.65 41.42 -8.72
CA GLY A 537 -3.72 42.34 -8.34
C GLY A 537 -4.92 42.32 -9.30
N GLN A 538 -4.97 41.37 -10.24
CA GLN A 538 -6.13 41.14 -11.09
C GLN A 538 -7.20 40.35 -10.32
N PHE A 539 -8.46 40.55 -10.67
CA PHE A 539 -9.54 39.79 -10.06
C PHE A 539 -9.71 38.45 -10.75
N ALA A 540 -9.95 37.39 -9.98
CA ALA A 540 -10.42 36.12 -10.50
C ALA A 540 -11.73 36.34 -11.28
N PRO A 541 -11.94 35.61 -12.40
CA PRO A 541 -13.14 35.77 -13.20
C PRO A 541 -14.37 35.45 -12.36
N LYS A 542 -15.48 36.15 -12.62
CA LYS A 542 -16.77 35.91 -11.96
C LYS A 542 -17.25 34.49 -12.25
N ALA A 543 -17.95 33.88 -11.31
CA ALA A 543 -18.50 32.53 -11.47
C ALA A 543 -20.01 32.61 -11.70
N ALA A 544 -20.50 31.97 -12.76
CA ALA A 544 -21.91 32.02 -13.14
C ALA A 544 -22.83 31.31 -12.14
N ARG A 545 -22.37 30.17 -11.59
CA ARG A 545 -23.21 29.24 -10.83
C ARG A 545 -22.44 28.46 -9.76
N MET A 546 -21.60 29.18 -9.00
CA MET A 546 -20.83 28.61 -7.89
C MET A 546 -21.76 28.03 -6.83
N LEU A 547 -21.65 26.73 -6.50
CA LEU A 547 -22.49 26.13 -5.47
C LEU A 547 -22.06 26.59 -4.07
N LYS A 548 -23.03 26.79 -3.17
CA LYS A 548 -22.79 26.95 -1.73
C LYS A 548 -22.43 25.58 -1.15
N VAL A 549 -21.36 25.51 -0.37
CA VAL A 549 -21.00 24.26 0.32
C VAL A 549 -21.77 24.13 1.63
N ASN A 550 -22.21 22.90 1.90
CA ASN A 550 -22.89 22.48 3.11
C ASN A 550 -22.02 21.47 3.87
N TYR A 551 -22.25 21.31 5.18
CA TYR A 551 -21.45 20.39 5.98
C TYR A 551 -22.02 18.96 5.93
N ASP A 552 -21.20 17.95 5.66
CA ASP A 552 -21.61 16.54 5.58
C ASP A 552 -20.83 15.70 6.60
N CYS A 553 -21.56 15.10 7.53
CA CYS A 553 -20.98 14.32 8.63
C CYS A 553 -20.28 13.04 8.14
N ALA A 554 -20.74 12.42 7.06
CA ALA A 554 -20.06 11.24 6.49
C ALA A 554 -18.74 11.63 5.83
N VAL A 555 -18.66 12.86 5.29
CA VAL A 555 -17.41 13.43 4.77
C VAL A 555 -16.46 13.77 5.92
N GLU A 556 -16.98 14.31 7.04
CA GLU A 556 -16.16 14.57 8.24
C GLU A 556 -15.60 13.29 8.83
N GLU A 557 -16.41 12.24 8.94
CA GLU A 557 -15.99 10.96 9.51
C GLU A 557 -14.84 10.36 8.69
N ASN A 558 -14.93 10.38 7.36
CA ASN A 558 -13.83 9.93 6.48
C ASN A 558 -12.58 10.80 6.61
N ALA A 559 -12.75 12.13 6.61
CA ALA A 559 -11.63 13.06 6.83
C ALA A 559 -10.97 12.81 8.19
N MET A 560 -11.76 12.46 9.21
CA MET A 560 -11.29 12.14 10.55
C MET A 560 -10.48 10.84 10.59
N GLU A 561 -10.90 9.80 9.87
CA GLU A 561 -10.16 8.53 9.77
C GLU A 561 -8.73 8.78 9.25
N TRP A 562 -8.60 9.64 8.24
CA TRP A 562 -7.31 10.05 7.73
C TRP A 562 -6.56 10.97 8.71
N ALA A 563 -7.19 12.03 9.20
CA ALA A 563 -6.53 13.05 10.02
C ALA A 563 -6.04 12.52 11.38
N LYS A 564 -6.72 11.52 11.97
CA LYS A 564 -6.28 10.85 13.19
C LYS A 564 -4.96 10.11 13.03
N SER A 565 -4.58 9.77 11.80
CA SER A 565 -3.25 9.23 11.53
C SER A 565 -2.15 10.29 11.70
N CYS A 566 -2.45 11.58 11.80
CA CYS A 566 -1.42 12.62 11.89
C CYS A 566 -0.35 12.48 10.78
N THR A 567 -0.78 12.12 9.57
CA THR A 567 0.04 12.12 8.35
C THR A 567 -0.24 13.38 7.54
N PHE A 568 0.72 13.77 6.71
CA PHE A 568 0.56 14.86 5.74
C PHE A 568 0.95 14.33 4.36
N GLY A 569 0.04 14.33 3.39
CA GLY A 569 0.27 13.69 2.08
C GLY A 569 -1.02 13.27 1.36
N LEU A 570 -0.91 12.36 0.38
CA LEU A 570 -2.04 11.89 -0.42
C LEU A 570 -3.04 11.09 0.43
N ASN A 571 -4.23 11.66 0.65
CA ASN A 571 -5.34 10.99 1.33
C ASN A 571 -6.02 9.98 0.40
N THR A 572 -5.50 8.75 0.38
CA THR A 572 -5.99 7.66 -0.47
C THR A 572 -7.45 7.29 -0.18
N ALA A 573 -7.92 7.46 1.06
CA ALA A 573 -9.31 7.20 1.45
C ALA A 573 -10.29 8.16 0.75
N ALA A 574 -9.97 9.45 0.69
CA ALA A 574 -10.72 10.44 -0.09
C ALA A 574 -10.66 10.15 -1.60
N MET A 575 -9.47 9.80 -2.11
CA MET A 575 -9.25 9.52 -3.53
C MET A 575 -10.02 8.29 -4.02
N LEU A 576 -10.12 7.24 -3.21
CA LEU A 576 -10.93 6.04 -3.51
C LEU A 576 -12.43 6.36 -3.63
N LYS A 577 -12.90 7.40 -2.92
CA LYS A 577 -14.29 7.89 -2.96
C LYS A 577 -14.53 9.00 -4.00
N ARG A 578 -13.48 9.47 -4.69
CA ARG A 578 -13.49 10.66 -5.58
C ARG A 578 -13.90 11.94 -4.85
N TRP A 579 -13.51 12.05 -3.59
CA TRP A 579 -13.64 13.28 -2.84
C TRP A 579 -12.37 14.10 -2.99
N GLY A 580 -12.56 15.41 -3.07
CA GLY A 580 -11.49 16.37 -3.06
C GLY A 580 -10.82 16.39 -1.70
N ASN A 581 -9.60 16.89 -1.63
CA ASN A 581 -8.88 16.93 -0.37
C ASN A 581 -8.00 18.17 -0.26
N ASN A 582 -8.17 18.91 0.84
CA ASN A 582 -7.24 19.92 1.27
C ASN A 582 -6.67 19.56 2.63
N MET A 583 -5.34 19.70 2.76
CA MET A 583 -4.63 19.49 4.01
C MET A 583 -3.76 20.69 4.36
N GLN A 584 -3.72 21.03 5.64
CA GLN A 584 -2.82 22.02 6.20
C GLN A 584 -2.11 21.48 7.43
N MET A 585 -0.80 21.74 7.49
CA MET A 585 0.00 21.52 8.69
C MET A 585 0.24 22.88 9.34
N LEU A 586 -0.03 22.96 10.64
CA LEU A 586 0.22 24.15 11.47
C LEU A 586 1.28 23.81 12.52
N SER A 587 2.34 24.61 12.57
CA SER A 587 3.41 24.51 13.56
C SER A 587 3.75 25.92 14.06
N PRO A 588 3.84 26.15 15.38
CA PRO A 588 3.73 25.17 16.46
C PRO A 588 2.30 24.61 16.64
N LYS A 589 2.16 23.52 17.40
CA LYS A 589 0.87 22.89 17.73
C LYS A 589 -0.12 23.91 18.29
N THR A 590 -1.36 23.86 17.80
CA THR A 590 -2.49 24.60 18.38
C THR A 590 -3.61 23.64 18.75
N ASN A 591 -4.22 23.87 19.91
CA ASN A 591 -5.45 23.18 20.30
C ASN A 591 -6.69 24.02 19.98
N ASN A 592 -6.52 25.27 19.55
CA ASN A 592 -7.61 26.12 19.13
C ASN A 592 -8.05 25.71 17.72
N LYS A 593 -9.06 24.84 17.66
CA LYS A 593 -9.56 24.28 16.40
C LYS A 593 -10.21 25.34 15.50
N THR A 594 -10.82 26.36 16.08
CA THR A 594 -11.44 27.47 15.34
C THR A 594 -10.38 28.31 14.64
N GLU A 595 -9.32 28.71 15.36
CA GLU A 595 -8.18 29.42 14.75
C GLU A 595 -7.47 28.57 13.69
N ALA A 596 -7.28 27.28 13.96
CA ALA A 596 -6.67 26.36 13.00
C ALA A 596 -7.50 26.23 11.72
N ALA A 597 -8.83 26.18 11.84
CA ALA A 597 -9.75 26.15 10.71
C ALA A 597 -9.61 27.43 9.87
N ILE A 598 -9.68 28.61 10.49
CA ILE A 598 -9.53 29.91 9.82
C ILE A 598 -8.19 29.98 9.11
N ALA A 599 -7.08 29.75 9.83
CA ALA A 599 -5.73 29.83 9.27
C ALA A 599 -5.52 28.88 8.07
N SER A 600 -6.14 27.70 8.11
CA SER A 600 -5.99 26.72 7.03
C SER A 600 -6.78 27.10 5.78
N VAL A 601 -8.03 27.52 5.93
CA VAL A 601 -8.86 27.94 4.79
C VAL A 601 -8.31 29.22 4.17
N ASP A 602 -7.83 30.17 4.98
CA ASP A 602 -7.16 31.38 4.52
C ASP A 602 -5.87 31.04 3.75
N ALA A 603 -5.09 30.06 4.21
CA ALA A 603 -3.89 29.61 3.52
C ALA A 603 -4.19 28.92 2.17
N TRP A 604 -5.27 28.15 2.09
CA TRP A 604 -5.72 27.50 0.84
C TRP A 604 -6.18 28.53 -0.17
N PHE A 605 -7.04 29.47 0.24
CA PHE A 605 -7.45 30.59 -0.61
C PHE A 605 -6.26 31.47 -1.02
N GLY A 606 -5.32 31.70 -0.10
CA GLY A 606 -4.10 32.48 -0.34
C GLY A 606 -3.17 31.90 -1.43
N GLN A 607 -3.37 30.67 -1.90
CA GLN A 607 -2.68 30.20 -3.10
C GLN A 607 -3.00 31.03 -4.35
N LEU A 608 -4.22 31.57 -4.48
CA LEU A 608 -4.59 32.53 -5.54
C LEU A 608 -3.83 33.86 -5.40
N GLN A 609 -3.53 34.30 -4.19
CA GLN A 609 -2.76 35.54 -3.99
C GLN A 609 -1.26 35.32 -4.22
N LYS A 610 -0.78 34.08 -4.08
CA LYS A 610 0.62 33.72 -4.33
C LYS A 610 0.88 33.34 -5.79
N ASN A 611 -0.15 32.89 -6.49
CA ASN A 611 -0.10 32.39 -7.86
C ASN A 611 -1.27 32.98 -8.66
N SER A 612 -1.03 33.47 -9.86
CA SER A 612 -2.11 34.04 -10.68
C SER A 612 -3.19 33.02 -11.05
N VAL A 613 -4.37 33.53 -11.40
CA VAL A 613 -5.46 32.72 -11.97
C VAL A 613 -4.91 31.98 -13.21
N PRO A 614 -5.15 30.68 -13.34
CA PRO A 614 -4.69 29.95 -14.51
C PRO A 614 -5.39 30.44 -15.78
N GLU A 615 -4.74 30.29 -16.94
CA GLU A 615 -5.29 30.73 -18.22
C GLU A 615 -6.68 30.11 -18.43
N LYS A 616 -7.68 30.96 -18.75
CA LYS A 616 -9.09 30.56 -18.96
C LYS A 616 -9.73 29.83 -17.77
N ASN A 617 -9.19 30.04 -16.56
CA ASN A 617 -9.66 29.38 -15.33
C ASN A 617 -9.60 27.84 -15.41
N VAL A 618 -8.69 27.27 -16.22
CA VAL A 618 -8.53 25.83 -16.39
C VAL A 618 -7.51 25.28 -15.41
N PHE A 619 -7.90 24.26 -14.64
CA PHE A 619 -6.98 23.53 -13.78
C PHE A 619 -6.10 22.60 -14.63
N THR A 620 -4.77 22.58 -14.43
CA THR A 620 -3.85 21.76 -15.22
C THR A 620 -2.81 21.11 -14.33
N MET A 621 -2.11 20.09 -14.86
CA MET A 621 -1.07 19.43 -14.08
C MET A 621 0.11 20.37 -13.77
N ASP A 622 0.35 21.38 -14.62
CA ASP A 622 1.40 22.38 -14.41
C ASP A 622 1.12 23.27 -13.19
N ASN A 623 -0.15 23.47 -12.85
CA ASN A 623 -0.57 24.29 -11.71
C ASN A 623 -1.02 23.48 -10.49
N TYR A 624 -1.06 22.14 -10.57
CA TYR A 624 -1.46 21.25 -9.50
C TYR A 624 -0.70 21.50 -8.18
N MET A 625 0.62 21.59 -8.24
CA MET A 625 1.46 21.75 -7.03
C MET A 625 1.31 23.12 -6.35
N THR A 626 0.83 24.14 -7.07
CA THR A 626 0.80 25.53 -6.60
C THR A 626 -0.60 26.05 -6.32
N LEU A 627 -1.63 25.48 -6.97
CA LEU A 627 -3.01 25.97 -6.94
C LEU A 627 -4.06 24.94 -6.50
N SER A 628 -3.74 23.64 -6.36
CA SER A 628 -4.71 22.59 -6.00
C SER A 628 -5.61 22.94 -4.81
N LYS A 629 -5.06 23.55 -3.75
CA LYS A 629 -5.87 23.87 -2.57
C LYS A 629 -6.88 24.98 -2.82
N TYR A 630 -6.48 25.99 -3.59
CA TYR A 630 -7.38 27.04 -4.05
C TYR A 630 -8.43 26.48 -5.02
N SER A 631 -8.02 25.72 -6.04
CA SER A 631 -8.93 25.21 -7.06
C SER A 631 -9.97 24.27 -6.45
N GLN A 632 -9.58 23.40 -5.52
CA GLN A 632 -10.53 22.53 -4.83
C GLN A 632 -11.53 23.33 -3.98
N LEU A 633 -11.07 24.36 -3.26
CA LEU A 633 -11.94 25.25 -2.49
C LEU A 633 -12.92 26.00 -3.40
N ALA A 634 -12.44 26.43 -4.57
CA ALA A 634 -13.18 27.19 -5.57
C ALA A 634 -13.99 26.30 -6.54
N TRP A 635 -13.92 24.98 -6.42
CA TRP A 635 -14.49 24.08 -7.41
C TRP A 635 -16.02 24.19 -7.47
N GLN A 636 -16.57 24.52 -8.63
CA GLN A 636 -17.99 24.89 -8.76
C GLN A 636 -18.95 23.83 -8.21
N SER A 637 -18.70 22.56 -8.53
CA SER A 637 -19.62 21.45 -8.23
C SER A 637 -19.48 20.88 -6.82
N SER A 638 -18.40 21.18 -6.10
CA SER A 638 -18.26 20.79 -4.70
C SER A 638 -19.32 21.50 -3.87
N SER A 639 -20.24 20.71 -3.31
CA SER A 639 -21.41 21.21 -2.58
C SER A 639 -21.48 20.70 -1.14
N ARG A 640 -20.60 19.75 -0.79
CA ARG A 640 -20.50 19.19 0.56
C ARG A 640 -19.06 19.17 1.01
N ILE A 641 -18.83 19.53 2.28
CA ILE A 641 -17.51 19.45 2.92
C ILE A 641 -17.61 18.74 4.26
N GLY A 642 -16.53 18.07 4.63
CA GLY A 642 -16.32 17.51 5.96
C GLY A 642 -14.89 17.79 6.36
N CYS A 643 -14.71 18.41 7.51
CA CYS A 643 -13.42 19.00 7.90
C CYS A 643 -13.08 18.69 9.34
N VAL A 644 -11.79 18.45 9.60
CA VAL A 644 -11.31 18.02 10.90
C VAL A 644 -10.03 18.73 11.27
N VAL A 645 -9.91 19.06 12.55
CA VAL A 645 -8.68 19.58 13.15
C VAL A 645 -8.21 18.61 14.20
N VAL A 646 -7.02 18.06 13.98
CA VAL A 646 -6.41 17.06 14.85
C VAL A 646 -5.06 17.60 15.32
N PRO A 647 -4.94 18.01 16.59
CA PRO A 647 -3.65 18.33 17.19
C PRO A 647 -2.79 17.06 17.24
N CYS A 648 -1.63 17.10 16.59
CA CYS A 648 -0.77 15.95 16.39
C CYS A 648 0.41 15.98 17.35
N TRP A 649 0.43 15.00 18.26
CA TRP A 649 1.43 14.84 19.30
C TRP A 649 1.70 16.16 20.06
N ASN A 650 2.95 16.60 20.20
CA ASN A 650 3.34 17.83 20.92
C ASN A 650 3.83 18.97 20.02
N SER A 651 3.91 18.78 18.70
CA SER A 651 4.68 19.67 17.82
C SER A 651 3.86 20.39 16.75
N TRP A 652 2.73 19.84 16.29
CA TRP A 652 1.97 20.45 15.20
C TRP A 652 0.48 20.08 15.22
N THR A 653 -0.30 20.61 14.28
CA THR A 653 -1.73 20.35 14.13
C THR A 653 -2.04 20.14 12.66
N VAL A 654 -2.74 19.04 12.35
CA VAL A 654 -3.22 18.78 10.99
C VAL A 654 -4.66 19.25 10.86
N VAL A 655 -4.94 19.92 9.76
CA VAL A 655 -6.29 20.28 9.33
C VAL A 655 -6.55 19.60 8.01
N VAL A 656 -7.66 18.87 7.92
CA VAL A 656 -8.06 18.14 6.71
C VAL A 656 -9.48 18.55 6.37
N CYS A 657 -9.74 18.94 5.13
CA CYS A 657 -11.08 19.06 4.57
C CYS A 657 -11.19 18.12 3.37
N GLU A 658 -12.29 17.39 3.30
CA GLU A 658 -12.68 16.62 2.13
C GLU A 658 -13.91 17.25 1.47
N TYR A 659 -13.99 17.12 0.15
CA TYR A 659 -15.00 17.80 -0.69
C TYR A 659 -15.76 16.78 -1.52
N ASN A 660 -17.09 16.82 -1.47
CA ASN A 660 -17.95 15.92 -2.21
C ASN A 660 -18.96 16.72 -3.07
N PRO A 661 -18.98 16.52 -4.40
CA PRO A 661 -17.97 15.82 -5.19
C PRO A 661 -16.60 16.52 -5.14
N GLY A 662 -15.53 15.77 -5.39
CA GLY A 662 -14.17 16.29 -5.54
C GLY A 662 -13.95 17.04 -6.85
N GLY A 663 -12.99 17.96 -6.82
CA GLY A 663 -12.58 18.79 -7.95
C GLY A 663 -11.18 18.44 -8.47
N ASP A 664 -10.43 19.47 -8.86
CA ASP A 664 -9.04 19.39 -9.33
C ASP A 664 -8.84 18.42 -10.50
N LEU A 665 -9.81 18.42 -11.42
CA LEU A 665 -9.76 17.61 -12.63
C LEU A 665 -8.88 18.33 -13.68
N PRO A 666 -7.71 17.81 -14.06
CA PRO A 666 -6.85 18.48 -15.04
C PRO A 666 -7.56 18.59 -16.40
N GLY A 667 -7.52 19.77 -17.00
CA GLY A 667 -8.18 20.10 -18.25
C GLY A 667 -9.59 20.67 -18.10
N GLU A 668 -10.17 20.64 -16.90
CA GLU A 668 -11.48 21.22 -16.62
C GLU A 668 -11.36 22.65 -16.08
N VAL A 669 -12.40 23.46 -16.31
CA VAL A 669 -12.51 24.77 -15.66
C VAL A 669 -12.81 24.57 -14.17
N ILE A 670 -12.18 25.40 -13.32
CA ILE A 670 -12.42 25.36 -11.87
C ILE A 670 -13.89 25.70 -11.58
N TYR A 671 -14.41 26.69 -12.32
CA TYR A 671 -15.81 27.09 -12.34
C TYR A 671 -16.15 27.76 -13.67
N ASP A 672 -17.44 27.78 -14.01
CA ASP A 672 -17.91 28.42 -15.23
C ASP A 672 -17.84 29.93 -15.08
N GLU A 673 -17.09 30.58 -15.97
CA GLU A 673 -17.01 32.02 -16.01
C GLU A 673 -18.33 32.63 -16.48
N GLY A 674 -18.82 33.65 -15.77
CA GLY A 674 -20.03 34.36 -16.16
C GLY A 674 -20.61 35.22 -15.05
N ASP A 675 -21.72 35.89 -15.34
CA ASP A 675 -22.36 36.74 -14.34
C ASP A 675 -22.95 35.90 -13.21
N PRO A 676 -22.73 36.29 -11.95
CA PRO A 676 -23.20 35.56 -10.78
C PRO A 676 -24.72 35.48 -10.74
N CYS A 677 -25.23 34.45 -10.06
CA CYS A 677 -26.67 34.28 -9.93
C CYS A 677 -27.34 35.50 -9.26
N THR A 678 -28.48 35.90 -9.81
CA THR A 678 -29.37 36.96 -9.28
C THR A 678 -30.80 36.45 -9.08
N LYS A 679 -31.13 35.33 -9.73
CA LYS A 679 -32.39 34.58 -9.61
C LYS A 679 -32.11 33.09 -9.70
N ASP A 680 -33.03 32.28 -9.20
CA ASP A 680 -32.87 30.82 -9.07
C ASP A 680 -32.57 30.14 -10.42
N ALA A 681 -33.15 30.64 -11.51
CA ALA A 681 -32.90 30.13 -12.86
C ALA A 681 -31.44 30.26 -13.32
N ASP A 682 -30.67 31.21 -12.78
CA ASP A 682 -29.26 31.42 -13.17
C ASP A 682 -28.37 30.27 -12.69
N CYS A 683 -28.78 29.53 -11.66
CA CYS A 683 -28.04 28.39 -11.13
C CYS A 683 -28.00 27.18 -12.05
N GLN A 684 -28.92 27.11 -13.02
CA GLN A 684 -28.97 26.05 -14.05
C GLN A 684 -28.92 24.62 -13.47
N CYS A 685 -29.52 24.41 -12.29
CA CYS A 685 -29.71 23.10 -11.67
C CYS A 685 -31.12 22.95 -11.09
N SER A 686 -31.65 21.73 -11.13
CA SER A 686 -33.04 21.45 -10.72
C SER A 686 -33.20 21.63 -9.22
N GLY A 687 -34.14 22.47 -8.81
CA GLY A 687 -34.43 22.76 -7.40
C GLY A 687 -33.42 23.68 -6.71
N CYS A 688 -32.44 24.22 -7.43
CA CYS A 688 -31.45 25.13 -6.86
C CYS A 688 -32.04 26.53 -6.61
N ILE A 689 -31.58 27.17 -5.53
CA ILE A 689 -31.99 28.53 -5.16
C ILE A 689 -30.76 29.44 -5.18
N CYS A 690 -30.89 30.66 -5.69
CA CYS A 690 -29.81 31.63 -5.63
C CYS A 690 -29.81 32.39 -4.31
N SER A 691 -28.74 32.28 -3.53
CA SER A 691 -28.41 33.19 -2.43
C SER A 691 -27.90 34.50 -3.03
N ARG A 692 -28.83 35.43 -3.31
CA ARG A 692 -28.55 36.68 -4.06
C ARG A 692 -27.45 37.53 -3.42
N ASP A 693 -27.45 37.64 -2.10
CA ASP A 693 -26.46 38.45 -1.38
C ASP A 693 -25.06 37.82 -1.42
N GLU A 694 -24.97 36.49 -1.47
CA GLU A 694 -23.70 35.75 -1.54
C GLU A 694 -23.27 35.46 -2.98
N ALA A 695 -24.16 35.61 -3.97
CA ALA A 695 -23.94 35.16 -5.34
C ALA A 695 -23.63 33.65 -5.45
N LEU A 696 -24.23 32.83 -4.58
CA LEU A 696 -24.01 31.38 -4.52
C LEU A 696 -25.31 30.60 -4.75
N CYS A 697 -25.20 29.49 -5.47
CA CYS A 697 -26.29 28.58 -5.76
C CYS A 697 -26.42 27.50 -4.68
N ILE A 698 -27.57 27.40 -4.03
CA ILE A 698 -27.85 26.39 -3.01
C ILE A 698 -28.49 25.18 -3.70
N ALA A 699 -27.80 24.04 -3.68
CA ALA A 699 -28.36 22.78 -4.17
C ALA A 699 -29.36 22.20 -3.15
N PRO A 700 -30.39 21.47 -3.62
CA PRO A 700 -31.43 20.88 -2.76
C PRO A 700 -30.93 19.79 -1.80
#